data_AF-A0A316YCP8-F1
#
_entry.id   AF-A0A316YCP8-F1
#
_cell.length_a   1.000
_cell.length_b   1.000
_cell.length_c   1.000
_cell.angle_alpha   90.00
_cell.angle_beta   90.00
_cell.angle_gamma   90.00
#
_symmetry.space_group_name_H-M   'P 1'
#
loop_
_entity.id
_entity.type
_entity.pdbx_description
1 polymer ?
#
loop_
_entity_poly.entity_id
_entity_poly.type
_entity_poly.pdbx_seq_one_letter_code
_entity_poly.pdbx_strand_id
1 'polypeptide(L)'
;MGGVWALQPEQGQAYDWLETNTPRQLFAYPGFPLTKDDAEGDKSSRPSAYITAQTAQRYYARFAKEMRLNDSEGGGRLAKLELSTRVVKLRRCSEGQSGSDASGGGRNILEDCRWCLETEHGAVHHYHRVVLALGAFSTPSMPPVLSELQSTGVRVLHSSQLAQASSCELLEKAHRVIVVGSGKSALDVVAKAGQSKELLLIGGAMDVWPLPSGTWPAWTSRLPLISRLSPWSGSPRQSYSETMMRFFWGQMAKSSFVLQDTESKGVGDDGERGWEQIMRSSARIFPSPRELENTTCRMVHARCGAFAELGRGKYALLGTRSCQQEEEIITEVDQEKDVIVACTGYSRADVAMRELLGAHLADELGLGGQGDREWTLALNEALEEARRCVPILSHLHHFSPLQETIRLYRHMVPLDYSKRDFAVLGLPQTLSAAIVAEVQARWLEAYFQGRMPQRDSSREDIVKSTASMVAASLARYGTGDARMGTNMSLELACPAPKEAAIRDALKQVHADVSNRYYGCGSPFPAPVDCLRGRTVLDLGCGTGRDCFVLSQLVGERGRVIGIDATREQLDVGRAALAWHKGRHPTSSPIEFHEGDISDLHSLVSSDSVDFVVSNCVLNLAEDKKSVFAEIARVLRPSGELHFADVFVDRRLDTALKEDPVLLGECLAGAHYQQDLSAMMHELGFGEMQVLNRKSIEVADGHIRAQLGPANFESLTVKVKLGV
;
A
#
# COMPACT_ATOMS: atom_id res chain seq x y z
N MET A 1 13.69 1.98 -28.45
CA MET A 1 12.75 3.03 -27.99
C MET A 1 11.38 2.43 -27.76
N GLY A 2 10.51 3.14 -27.02
CA GLY A 2 9.16 2.70 -26.65
C GLY A 2 8.98 2.45 -25.16
N GLY A 3 10.08 2.28 -24.41
CA GLY A 3 10.04 2.04 -22.96
C GLY A 3 9.16 0.83 -22.63
N VAL A 4 8.13 1.04 -21.82
CA VAL A 4 7.13 0.02 -21.45
C VAL A 4 6.48 -0.65 -22.68
N TRP A 5 6.33 0.07 -23.81
CA TRP A 5 5.74 -0.46 -25.04
C TRP A 5 6.71 -1.27 -25.90
N ALA A 6 7.99 -1.33 -25.53
CA ALA A 6 8.97 -2.12 -26.24
C ALA A 6 8.71 -3.62 -26.05
N LEU A 7 8.36 -4.29 -27.14
CA LEU A 7 8.27 -5.75 -27.21
C LEU A 7 9.68 -6.31 -27.36
N GLN A 8 10.30 -6.65 -26.23
CA GLN A 8 11.59 -7.32 -26.18
C GLN A 8 11.44 -8.66 -25.47
N PRO A 9 11.85 -9.78 -26.10
CA PRO A 9 11.98 -11.05 -25.39
C PRO A 9 12.92 -10.85 -24.20
N GLU A 10 12.50 -11.31 -23.02
CA GLU A 10 13.27 -11.31 -21.76
C GLU A 10 13.47 -9.97 -21.03
N GLN A 11 13.58 -8.84 -21.75
CA GLN A 11 13.79 -7.50 -21.17
C GLN A 11 12.56 -6.59 -21.24
N GLY A 12 11.55 -6.96 -22.04
CA GLY A 12 10.33 -6.18 -22.22
C GLY A 12 9.36 -6.31 -21.05
N GLN A 13 8.60 -5.25 -20.78
CA GLN A 13 7.57 -5.24 -19.74
C GLN A 13 6.15 -5.45 -20.30
N ALA A 14 5.93 -5.10 -21.56
CA ALA A 14 4.65 -5.35 -22.24
C ALA A 14 4.60 -6.77 -22.80
N TYR A 15 3.57 -7.52 -22.39
CA TYR A 15 3.16 -8.75 -23.05
C TYR A 15 2.52 -8.45 -24.42
N ASP A 16 2.65 -9.36 -25.38
CA ASP A 16 2.24 -9.16 -26.77
C ASP A 16 0.72 -8.99 -26.96
N TRP A 17 -0.09 -9.54 -26.04
CA TRP A 17 -1.53 -9.37 -25.99
C TRP A 17 -1.98 -8.12 -25.19
N LEU A 18 -1.06 -7.25 -24.76
CA LEU A 18 -1.40 -6.00 -24.07
C LEU A 18 -2.12 -5.05 -25.03
N GLU A 19 -3.22 -4.47 -24.54
CA GLU A 19 -3.99 -3.44 -25.24
C GLU A 19 -4.06 -2.17 -24.39
N THR A 20 -4.02 -1.02 -25.06
CA THR A 20 -4.10 0.28 -24.42
C THR A 20 -5.41 0.45 -23.67
N ASN A 21 -5.35 1.10 -22.51
CA ASN A 21 -6.51 1.66 -21.84
C ASN A 21 -6.89 3.05 -22.38
N THR A 22 -6.00 3.68 -23.15
CA THR A 22 -6.25 4.93 -23.87
C THR A 22 -6.84 4.63 -25.25
N PRO A 23 -7.97 5.27 -25.62
CA PRO A 23 -8.52 5.16 -26.97
C PRO A 23 -7.51 5.57 -28.04
N ARG A 24 -7.60 4.96 -29.21
CA ARG A 24 -6.71 5.20 -30.36
C ARG A 24 -6.52 6.69 -30.66
N GLN A 25 -7.58 7.49 -30.58
CA GLN A 25 -7.53 8.92 -30.90
C GLN A 25 -6.74 9.75 -29.89
N LEU A 26 -6.58 9.25 -28.66
CA LEU A 26 -5.89 9.93 -27.56
C LEU A 26 -4.49 9.36 -27.30
N PHE A 27 -4.10 8.27 -27.98
CA PHE A 27 -2.80 7.64 -27.78
C PHE A 27 -1.65 8.42 -28.42
N ALA A 28 -1.89 9.03 -29.58
CA ALA A 28 -0.86 9.67 -30.39
C ALA A 28 -0.43 11.04 -29.85
N TYR A 29 0.83 11.41 -30.11
CA TYR A 29 1.32 12.78 -29.92
C TYR A 29 0.53 13.78 -30.78
N PRO A 30 0.15 14.94 -30.22
CA PRO A 30 -0.34 16.07 -31.01
C PRO A 30 0.58 16.39 -32.20
N GLY A 31 0.02 16.41 -33.40
CA GLY A 31 0.79 16.64 -34.63
C GLY A 31 1.48 15.40 -35.22
N PHE A 32 1.41 14.23 -34.57
CA PHE A 32 1.92 12.97 -35.10
C PHE A 32 0.89 11.85 -34.95
N PRO A 33 -0.19 11.83 -35.77
CA PRO A 33 -1.30 10.90 -35.61
C PRO A 33 -0.91 9.46 -35.97
N LEU A 34 -1.64 8.49 -35.42
CA LEU A 34 -1.57 7.08 -35.82
C LEU A 34 -2.04 6.92 -37.28
N THR A 35 -1.24 6.21 -38.09
CA THR A 35 -1.54 5.93 -39.50
C THR A 35 -1.98 4.47 -39.70
N LYS A 36 -2.28 4.09 -40.95
CA LYS A 36 -2.54 2.70 -41.32
C LYS A 36 -1.27 1.85 -41.25
N ASP A 37 -0.10 2.44 -41.48
CA ASP A 37 1.19 1.74 -41.43
C ASP A 37 1.54 1.27 -40.01
N ASP A 38 1.00 1.98 -39.00
CA ASP A 38 1.15 1.60 -37.60
C ASP A 38 0.27 0.38 -37.24
N ALA A 39 -0.84 0.15 -37.95
CA ALA A 39 -1.82 -0.88 -37.61
C ALA A 39 -1.31 -2.29 -37.91
N GLU A 40 -1.67 -3.26 -37.06
CA GLU A 40 -1.68 -4.66 -37.45
C GLU A 40 -2.66 -4.87 -38.61
N GLY A 41 -2.41 -5.86 -39.47
CA GLY A 41 -3.18 -6.13 -40.69
C GLY A 41 -4.62 -6.58 -40.41
N ASP A 42 -5.42 -5.71 -39.82
CA ASP A 42 -6.79 -5.91 -39.43
C ASP A 42 -7.63 -6.08 -40.70
N LYS A 43 -7.98 -7.33 -40.99
CA LYS A 43 -8.88 -7.72 -42.09
C LYS A 43 -10.34 -7.44 -41.75
N SER A 44 -10.65 -6.94 -40.54
CA SER A 44 -12.02 -6.59 -40.16
C SER A 44 -12.43 -5.24 -40.74
N SER A 45 -13.73 -5.07 -41.00
CA SER A 45 -14.29 -3.86 -41.61
C SER A 45 -14.32 -2.64 -40.66
N ARG A 46 -13.96 -2.80 -39.37
CA ARG A 46 -13.93 -1.74 -38.36
C ARG A 46 -12.72 -1.90 -37.43
N PRO A 47 -11.75 -0.95 -37.44
CA PRO A 47 -10.59 -1.02 -36.55
C PRO A 47 -10.99 -0.89 -35.08
N SER A 48 -10.31 -1.63 -34.19
CA SER A 48 -10.51 -1.53 -32.74
C SER A 48 -10.39 -0.09 -32.23
N ALA A 49 -11.20 0.25 -31.22
CA ALA A 49 -11.16 1.56 -30.55
C ALA A 49 -9.88 1.77 -29.72
N TYR A 50 -9.16 0.69 -29.42
CA TYR A 50 -7.90 0.66 -28.67
C TYR A 50 -6.81 0.00 -29.52
N ILE A 51 -5.54 0.15 -29.14
CA ILE A 51 -4.42 -0.38 -29.91
C ILE A 51 -3.61 -1.39 -29.10
N THR A 52 -2.99 -2.33 -29.80
CA THR A 52 -2.09 -3.34 -29.22
C THR A 52 -0.73 -2.75 -28.89
N ALA A 53 0.04 -3.43 -28.03
CA ALA A 53 1.43 -3.10 -27.79
C ALA A 53 2.28 -3.15 -29.08
N GLN A 54 1.97 -4.02 -30.03
CA GLN A 54 2.68 -4.07 -31.32
C GLN A 54 2.39 -2.83 -32.17
N THR A 55 1.13 -2.38 -32.21
CA THR A 55 0.74 -1.14 -32.89
C THR A 55 1.43 0.06 -32.25
N ALA A 56 1.46 0.14 -30.91
CA ALA A 56 2.20 1.18 -30.18
C ALA A 56 3.70 1.16 -30.50
N GLN A 57 4.31 -0.03 -30.56
CA GLN A 57 5.73 -0.17 -30.90
C GLN A 57 6.04 0.30 -32.33
N ARG A 58 5.20 -0.04 -33.31
CA ARG A 58 5.33 0.45 -34.69
C ARG A 58 5.21 1.97 -34.77
N TYR A 59 4.23 2.53 -34.06
CA TYR A 59 4.05 3.98 -33.94
C TYR A 59 5.30 4.68 -33.40
N TYR A 60 5.86 4.20 -32.28
CA TYR A 60 7.08 4.80 -31.72
C TYR A 60 8.31 4.60 -32.62
N ALA A 61 8.41 3.47 -33.32
CA ALA A 61 9.48 3.26 -34.30
C ALA A 61 9.35 4.22 -35.50
N ARG A 62 8.14 4.49 -35.97
CA ARG A 62 7.88 5.49 -37.02
C ARG A 62 8.20 6.89 -36.54
N PHE A 63 7.74 7.26 -35.34
CA PHE A 63 8.07 8.54 -34.70
C PHE A 63 9.58 8.75 -34.60
N ALA A 64 10.31 7.74 -34.13
CA ALA A 64 11.78 7.77 -34.03
C ALA A 64 12.46 8.10 -35.36
N LYS A 65 12.01 7.43 -36.43
CA LYS A 65 12.54 7.55 -37.78
C LYS A 65 12.23 8.93 -38.38
N GLU A 66 10.97 9.37 -38.31
CA GLU A 66 10.54 10.64 -38.89
C GLU A 66 11.15 11.85 -38.15
N MET A 67 11.33 11.74 -36.84
CA MET A 67 11.98 12.78 -36.02
C MET A 67 13.51 12.72 -36.07
N ARG A 68 14.10 11.78 -36.83
CA ARG A 68 15.55 11.61 -37.00
C ARG A 68 16.29 11.53 -35.67
N LEU A 69 15.73 10.81 -34.70
CA LEU A 69 16.30 10.71 -33.35
C LEU A 69 17.62 9.92 -33.32
N ASN A 70 17.84 9.07 -34.33
CA ASN A 70 19.05 8.25 -34.47
C ASN A 70 20.07 8.83 -35.46
N ASP A 71 19.77 9.97 -36.10
CA ASP A 71 20.69 10.56 -37.08
C ASP A 71 21.79 11.34 -36.35
N SER A 72 23.05 11.00 -36.61
CA SER A 72 24.21 11.83 -36.25
C SER A 72 24.36 12.94 -37.28
N GLU A 73 23.74 14.11 -37.07
CA GLU A 73 24.00 15.25 -37.95
C GLU A 73 25.44 15.75 -37.76
N GLY A 74 26.29 15.50 -38.77
CA GLY A 74 27.46 16.30 -39.11
C GLY A 74 28.51 16.53 -38.01
N GLY A 75 29.48 15.63 -37.89
CA GLY A 75 30.89 15.97 -37.58
C GLY A 75 31.24 16.61 -36.24
N GLY A 76 30.33 16.77 -35.27
CA GLY A 76 30.71 17.35 -33.97
C GLY A 76 29.64 17.41 -32.87
N ARG A 77 28.43 16.85 -33.05
CA ARG A 77 27.42 16.75 -32.00
C ARG A 77 27.02 15.28 -31.78
N LEU A 78 26.97 14.87 -30.51
CA LEU A 78 26.44 13.58 -30.07
C LEU A 78 25.05 13.34 -30.69
N ALA A 79 24.77 12.11 -31.11
CA ALA A 79 23.44 11.72 -31.60
C ALA A 79 22.37 12.09 -30.54
N LYS A 80 21.16 12.45 -30.98
CA LYS A 80 20.06 12.82 -30.06
C LYS A 80 19.59 11.64 -29.18
N LEU A 81 19.92 10.41 -29.59
CA LEU A 81 19.68 9.19 -28.85
C LEU A 81 20.91 8.28 -28.91
N GLU A 82 21.37 7.85 -27.75
CA GLU A 82 22.40 6.83 -27.58
C GLU A 82 21.76 5.59 -26.95
N LEU A 83 21.73 4.49 -27.69
CA LEU A 83 21.17 3.21 -27.24
C LEU A 83 22.25 2.36 -26.57
N SER A 84 21.83 1.33 -25.84
CA SER A 84 22.74 0.38 -25.17
C SER A 84 23.76 1.05 -24.25
N THR A 85 23.37 2.17 -23.64
CA THR A 85 24.20 2.93 -22.70
C THR A 85 23.41 3.11 -21.41
N ARG A 86 23.76 2.34 -20.38
CA ARG A 86 23.14 2.51 -19.06
C ARG A 86 23.84 3.64 -18.30
N VAL A 87 23.03 4.57 -17.80
CA VAL A 87 23.49 5.57 -16.84
C VAL A 87 23.48 4.95 -15.44
N VAL A 88 24.62 4.99 -14.76
CA VAL A 88 24.78 4.38 -13.42
C VAL A 88 24.82 5.42 -12.32
N LYS A 89 25.25 6.66 -12.63
CA LYS A 89 25.34 7.72 -11.62
C LYS A 89 25.12 9.09 -12.22
N LEU A 90 24.42 9.94 -11.48
CA LEU A 90 24.23 11.35 -11.81
C LEU A 90 24.59 12.20 -10.60
N ARG A 91 25.50 13.16 -10.77
CA ARG A 91 25.96 14.04 -9.69
C ARG A 91 26.08 15.47 -10.17
N ARG A 92 26.08 16.42 -9.23
CA ARG A 92 26.53 17.78 -9.55
C ARG A 92 28.03 17.77 -9.80
N CYS A 93 28.47 18.55 -10.78
CA CYS A 93 29.90 18.76 -10.96
C CYS A 93 30.40 19.63 -9.80
N SER A 94 31.49 19.20 -9.14
CA SER A 94 32.09 19.95 -8.04
C SER A 94 32.73 21.24 -8.57
N GLU A 95 32.47 22.37 -7.90
CA GLU A 95 33.23 23.61 -8.11
C GLU A 95 34.73 23.30 -7.88
N GLY A 96 35.52 23.27 -8.96
CA GLY A 96 36.97 23.04 -8.91
C GLY A 96 37.51 21.77 -9.59
N GLN A 97 36.67 20.89 -10.17
CA GLN A 97 37.18 19.85 -11.10
C GLN A 97 37.22 20.38 -12.53
N SER A 98 38.03 21.42 -12.75
CA SER A 98 38.56 21.72 -14.08
C SER A 98 39.45 20.53 -14.48
N GLY A 99 39.02 19.77 -15.49
CA GLY A 99 39.78 18.63 -15.99
C GLY A 99 41.21 19.01 -16.33
N SER A 100 42.17 18.19 -15.89
CA SER A 100 43.59 18.35 -16.18
C SER A 100 43.98 17.98 -17.61
N ASP A 101 43.02 17.80 -18.53
CA ASP A 101 43.27 17.40 -19.92
C ASP A 101 42.62 18.38 -20.91
N ALA A 102 43.26 19.53 -21.14
CA ALA A 102 43.02 20.34 -22.33
C ALA A 102 44.18 21.33 -22.60
N SER A 103 45.26 20.84 -23.19
CA SER A 103 46.21 21.69 -23.92
C SER A 103 45.57 22.14 -25.24
N GLY A 104 44.90 23.28 -25.26
CA GLY A 104 44.39 23.88 -26.50
C GLY A 104 43.42 25.03 -26.25
N GLY A 105 43.85 26.26 -26.56
CA GLY A 105 43.10 27.49 -26.32
C GLY A 105 41.73 27.53 -27.01
N GLY A 106 40.69 27.24 -26.25
CA GLY A 106 39.29 27.58 -26.49
C GLY A 106 38.64 27.81 -25.14
N ARG A 107 37.71 28.78 -25.00
CA ARG A 107 36.99 29.02 -23.74
C ARG A 107 36.51 27.68 -23.15
N ASN A 108 36.84 27.39 -21.89
CA ASN A 108 36.53 26.13 -21.22
C ASN A 108 35.01 25.89 -21.20
N ILE A 109 34.49 25.16 -22.19
CA ILE A 109 33.07 24.74 -22.27
C ILE A 109 32.65 23.93 -21.02
N LEU A 110 33.63 23.35 -20.32
CA LEU A 110 33.44 22.58 -19.09
C LEU A 110 33.19 23.44 -17.84
N GLU A 111 33.58 24.73 -17.81
CA GLU A 111 33.42 25.60 -16.63
C GLU A 111 31.95 25.91 -16.30
N ASP A 112 31.05 25.80 -17.27
CA ASP A 112 29.61 26.12 -17.11
C ASP A 112 28.72 24.87 -16.90
N CYS A 113 29.30 23.67 -16.95
CA CYS A 113 28.54 22.42 -16.82
C CYS A 113 28.22 22.10 -15.34
N ARG A 114 26.94 21.85 -15.04
CA ARG A 114 26.44 21.67 -13.67
C ARG A 114 26.25 20.20 -13.28
N TRP A 115 26.10 19.34 -14.27
CA TRP A 115 25.77 17.93 -14.10
C TRP A 115 26.80 17.03 -14.75
N CYS A 116 27.16 15.99 -14.02
CA CYS A 116 28.14 14.98 -14.37
C CYS A 116 27.41 13.63 -14.39
N LEU A 117 27.34 13.00 -15.57
CA LEU A 117 26.64 11.75 -15.84
C LEU A 117 27.67 10.66 -16.11
N GLU A 118 27.58 9.55 -15.39
CA GLU A 118 28.48 8.40 -15.51
C GLU A 118 27.74 7.20 -16.10
N THR A 119 28.33 6.57 -17.11
CA THR A 119 27.79 5.37 -17.78
C THR A 119 28.42 4.10 -17.22
N GLU A 120 27.79 2.94 -17.47
CA GLU A 120 28.30 1.64 -17.04
C GLU A 120 29.69 1.29 -17.60
N HIS A 121 30.08 1.92 -18.70
CA HIS A 121 31.41 1.77 -19.31
C HIS A 121 32.46 2.74 -18.74
N GLY A 122 32.12 3.48 -17.69
CA GLY A 122 33.01 4.44 -17.03
C GLY A 122 33.17 5.78 -17.75
N ALA A 123 32.42 6.03 -18.82
CA ALA A 123 32.44 7.32 -19.50
C ALA A 123 31.70 8.38 -18.66
N VAL A 124 32.30 9.57 -18.55
CA VAL A 124 31.71 10.70 -17.83
C VAL A 124 31.37 11.82 -18.82
N HIS A 125 30.10 12.23 -18.82
CA HIS A 125 29.56 13.26 -19.68
C HIS A 125 29.11 14.47 -18.85
N HIS A 126 29.30 15.67 -19.39
CA HIS A 126 29.03 16.93 -18.71
C HIS A 126 27.87 17.67 -19.38
N TYR A 127 26.90 18.13 -18.59
CA TYR A 127 25.70 18.79 -19.08
C TYR A 127 25.34 20.03 -18.25
N HIS A 128 24.78 21.05 -18.90
CA HIS A 128 24.23 22.22 -18.20
C HIS A 128 22.88 21.93 -17.52
N ARG A 129 22.09 21.00 -18.09
CA ARG A 129 20.72 20.70 -17.66
C ARG A 129 20.45 19.21 -17.80
N VAL A 130 19.60 18.68 -16.93
CA VAL A 130 19.20 17.27 -16.96
C VAL A 130 17.69 17.13 -16.85
N VAL A 131 17.13 16.20 -17.63
CA VAL A 131 15.74 15.75 -17.53
C VAL A 131 15.74 14.25 -17.27
N LEU A 132 15.16 13.82 -16.15
CA LEU A 132 14.94 12.41 -15.86
C LEU A 132 13.62 11.94 -16.46
N ALA A 133 13.70 10.96 -17.36
CA ALA A 133 12.55 10.33 -18.02
C ALA A 133 12.55 8.81 -17.83
N LEU A 134 12.80 8.35 -16.60
CA LEU A 134 12.92 6.92 -16.25
C LEU A 134 11.58 6.17 -16.30
N GLY A 135 10.46 6.91 -16.31
CA GLY A 135 9.12 6.33 -16.13
C GLY A 135 8.88 5.88 -14.68
N ALA A 136 7.72 5.28 -14.45
CA ALA A 136 7.28 4.89 -13.11
C ALA A 136 6.87 3.40 -12.99
N PHE A 137 7.14 2.62 -14.04
CA PHE A 137 6.79 1.20 -14.13
C PHE A 137 8.03 0.31 -14.28
N SER A 138 9.19 0.71 -13.75
CA SER A 138 10.46 0.01 -14.00
C SER A 138 10.67 -1.21 -13.11
N THR A 139 10.42 -1.07 -11.80
CA THR A 139 10.77 -2.08 -10.80
C THR A 139 9.51 -2.79 -10.29
N PRO A 140 9.37 -4.11 -10.50
CA PRO A 140 8.25 -4.90 -9.99
C PRO A 140 8.06 -4.75 -8.47
N SER A 141 6.82 -4.63 -8.01
CA SER A 141 6.51 -4.60 -6.57
C SER A 141 6.01 -5.98 -6.15
N MET A 142 6.88 -6.82 -5.61
CA MET A 142 6.52 -8.15 -5.11
C MET A 142 6.26 -8.10 -3.59
N PRO A 143 5.06 -8.47 -3.11
CA PRO A 143 4.80 -8.60 -1.68
C PRO A 143 5.68 -9.69 -1.04
N PRO A 144 6.17 -9.51 0.19
CA PRO A 144 7.04 -10.48 0.88
C PRO A 144 6.50 -11.91 0.89
N VAL A 145 5.19 -12.13 1.14
CA VAL A 145 4.61 -13.49 1.14
C VAL A 145 4.76 -14.19 -0.20
N LEU A 146 4.61 -13.46 -1.31
CA LEU A 146 4.72 -14.05 -2.65
C LEU A 146 6.19 -14.38 -2.97
N SER A 147 7.12 -13.57 -2.46
CA SER A 147 8.55 -13.87 -2.52
C SER A 147 8.93 -15.09 -1.67
N GLU A 148 8.37 -15.22 -0.47
CA GLU A 148 8.58 -16.38 0.41
C GLU A 148 8.05 -17.67 -0.24
N LEU A 149 6.84 -17.65 -0.79
CA LEU A 149 6.26 -18.81 -1.50
C LEU A 149 7.09 -19.20 -2.74
N GLN A 150 7.58 -18.20 -3.46
CA GLN A 150 8.48 -18.44 -4.58
C GLN A 150 9.75 -19.18 -4.11
N SER A 151 10.27 -18.86 -2.92
CA SER A 151 11.42 -19.55 -2.32
C SER A 151 11.13 -20.99 -1.90
N THR A 152 9.86 -21.34 -1.62
CA THR A 152 9.44 -22.71 -1.29
C THR A 152 9.16 -23.59 -2.52
N GLY A 153 9.43 -23.09 -3.73
CA GLY A 153 9.25 -23.83 -4.98
C GLY A 153 7.89 -23.63 -5.67
N VAL A 154 7.02 -22.76 -5.14
CA VAL A 154 5.75 -22.40 -5.79
C VAL A 154 6.05 -21.55 -7.03
N ARG A 155 5.32 -21.80 -8.12
CA ARG A 155 5.45 -21.03 -9.37
C ARG A 155 4.76 -19.67 -9.22
N VAL A 156 5.53 -18.67 -8.85
CA VAL A 156 5.07 -17.28 -8.74
C VAL A 156 5.70 -16.44 -9.85
N LEU A 157 4.85 -15.73 -10.60
CA LEU A 157 5.23 -14.80 -11.65
C LEU A 157 4.73 -13.41 -11.30
N HIS A 158 5.55 -12.37 -11.47
CA HIS A 158 5.05 -11.01 -11.52
C HIS A 158 4.53 -10.67 -12.92
N SER A 159 3.50 -9.81 -13.02
CA SER A 159 2.90 -9.37 -14.28
C SER A 159 3.91 -8.84 -15.32
N SER A 160 5.03 -8.25 -14.88
CA SER A 160 6.13 -7.78 -15.75
C SER A 160 6.87 -8.91 -16.47
N GLN A 161 6.80 -10.15 -15.98
CA GLN A 161 7.44 -11.32 -16.58
C GLN A 161 6.56 -11.97 -17.66
N LEU A 162 5.32 -11.52 -17.86
CA LEU A 162 4.40 -12.06 -18.86
C LEU A 162 4.83 -11.76 -20.31
N ALA A 163 5.83 -10.90 -20.52
CA ALA A 163 6.46 -10.72 -21.83
C ALA A 163 7.37 -11.92 -22.22
N GLN A 164 7.74 -12.76 -21.25
CA GLN A 164 8.63 -13.90 -21.48
C GLN A 164 7.82 -15.11 -21.99
N ALA A 165 8.27 -15.74 -23.08
CA ALA A 165 7.60 -16.89 -23.66
C ALA A 165 7.44 -18.06 -22.67
N SER A 166 8.44 -18.28 -21.80
CA SER A 166 8.39 -19.28 -20.73
C SER A 166 7.28 -19.01 -19.72
N SER A 167 7.10 -17.75 -19.29
CA SER A 167 6.01 -17.34 -18.41
C SER A 167 4.64 -17.54 -19.05
N CYS A 168 4.51 -17.24 -20.34
CA CYS A 168 3.29 -17.50 -21.11
C CYS A 168 2.96 -18.99 -21.18
N GLU A 169 3.97 -19.81 -21.46
CA GLU A 169 3.82 -21.27 -21.53
C GLU A 169 3.43 -21.87 -20.17
N LEU A 170 4.04 -21.38 -19.07
CA LEU A 170 3.65 -21.74 -17.71
C LEU A 170 2.19 -21.36 -17.44
N LEU A 171 1.81 -20.13 -17.78
CA LEU A 171 0.44 -19.67 -17.64
C LEU A 171 -0.51 -20.55 -18.46
N GLU A 172 -0.14 -20.94 -19.68
CA GLU A 172 -0.92 -21.78 -20.59
C GLU A 172 -1.07 -23.24 -20.13
N LYS A 173 -0.06 -23.82 -19.48
CA LYS A 173 -0.08 -25.20 -18.95
C LYS A 173 -0.67 -25.34 -17.56
N ALA A 174 -0.82 -24.26 -16.81
CA ALA A 174 -1.38 -24.28 -15.45
C ALA A 174 -2.80 -24.88 -15.41
N HIS A 175 -3.09 -25.69 -14.40
CA HIS A 175 -4.45 -26.19 -14.15
C HIS A 175 -5.32 -25.12 -13.47
N ARG A 176 -4.73 -24.45 -12.48
CA ARG A 176 -5.33 -23.34 -11.73
C ARG A 176 -4.41 -22.12 -11.79
N VAL A 177 -5.01 -20.94 -11.99
CA VAL A 177 -4.28 -19.66 -12.02
C VAL A 177 -4.81 -18.76 -10.92
N ILE A 178 -3.92 -18.36 -10.02
CA ILE A 178 -4.23 -17.46 -8.91
C ILE A 178 -3.70 -16.07 -9.26
N VAL A 179 -4.60 -15.13 -9.51
CA VAL A 179 -4.29 -13.74 -9.85
C VAL A 179 -4.39 -12.89 -8.59
N VAL A 180 -3.29 -12.23 -8.23
CA VAL A 180 -3.22 -11.38 -7.03
C VAL A 180 -3.19 -9.91 -7.44
N GLY A 181 -4.21 -9.15 -7.04
CA GLY A 181 -4.42 -7.74 -7.38
C GLY A 181 -5.64 -7.52 -8.27
N SER A 182 -6.16 -6.29 -8.31
CA SER A 182 -7.39 -5.92 -9.05
C SER A 182 -7.15 -4.88 -10.17
N GLY A 183 -5.89 -4.60 -10.52
CA GLY A 183 -5.53 -3.64 -11.56
C GLY A 183 -5.74 -4.13 -13.00
N LYS A 184 -5.37 -3.29 -13.99
CA LYS A 184 -5.46 -3.61 -15.43
C LYS A 184 -4.82 -4.95 -15.78
N SER A 185 -3.59 -5.17 -15.29
CA SER A 185 -2.83 -6.40 -15.55
C SER A 185 -3.53 -7.65 -15.02
N ALA A 186 -4.20 -7.55 -13.87
CA ALA A 186 -4.96 -8.66 -13.30
C ALA A 186 -6.12 -9.07 -14.21
N LEU A 187 -6.90 -8.07 -14.68
CA LEU A 187 -8.02 -8.34 -15.58
C LEU A 187 -7.58 -8.83 -16.96
N ASP A 188 -6.41 -8.40 -17.44
CA ASP A 188 -5.83 -8.95 -18.67
C ASP A 188 -5.42 -10.43 -18.50
N VAL A 189 -4.85 -10.80 -17.35
CA VAL A 189 -4.52 -12.18 -17.02
C VAL A 189 -5.79 -13.02 -16.92
N VAL A 190 -6.83 -12.53 -16.26
CA VAL A 190 -8.15 -13.20 -16.20
C VAL A 190 -8.71 -13.44 -17.61
N ALA A 191 -8.66 -12.42 -18.48
CA ALA A 191 -9.13 -12.55 -19.87
C ALA A 191 -8.35 -13.60 -20.68
N LYS A 192 -7.04 -13.70 -20.46
CA LYS A 192 -6.16 -14.64 -21.17
C LYS A 192 -6.26 -16.07 -20.62
N ALA A 193 -6.35 -16.23 -19.30
CA ALA A 193 -6.32 -17.53 -18.63
C ALA A 193 -7.70 -18.20 -18.48
N GLY A 194 -8.80 -17.43 -18.46
CA GLY A 194 -10.13 -17.95 -18.12
C GLY A 194 -10.77 -18.90 -19.12
N GLN A 195 -10.27 -18.96 -20.36
CA GLN A 195 -10.85 -19.81 -21.40
C GLN A 195 -10.79 -21.32 -21.10
N SER A 196 -9.99 -21.79 -20.13
CA SER A 196 -9.85 -23.24 -19.87
C SER A 196 -9.49 -23.66 -18.43
N LYS A 197 -9.43 -22.73 -17.45
CA LYS A 197 -8.80 -23.00 -16.13
C LYS A 197 -9.68 -22.60 -14.97
N GLU A 198 -9.38 -23.18 -13.81
CA GLU A 198 -9.87 -22.68 -12.53
C GLU A 198 -9.13 -21.36 -12.23
N LEU A 199 -9.88 -20.28 -12.03
CA LEU A 199 -9.33 -18.97 -11.75
C LEU A 199 -9.61 -18.57 -10.29
N LEU A 200 -8.63 -17.97 -9.65
CA LEU A 200 -8.85 -17.28 -8.38
C LEU A 200 -8.37 -15.86 -8.52
N LEU A 201 -9.23 -14.88 -8.29
CA LEU A 201 -8.85 -13.48 -8.28
C LEU A 201 -8.92 -12.96 -6.85
N ILE A 202 -7.74 -12.62 -6.31
CA ILE A 202 -7.58 -12.02 -4.99
C ILE A 202 -7.51 -10.51 -5.19
N GLY A 203 -8.50 -9.79 -4.65
CA GLY A 203 -8.60 -8.33 -4.77
C GLY A 203 -7.49 -7.59 -4.02
N GLY A 204 -7.43 -6.27 -4.17
CA GLY A 204 -6.58 -5.40 -3.33
C GLY A 204 -7.39 -4.66 -2.25
N ALA A 205 -6.75 -3.93 -1.33
CA ALA A 205 -7.44 -3.17 -0.26
C ALA A 205 -8.25 -1.97 -0.78
N MET A 206 -8.13 -1.65 -2.07
CA MET A 206 -8.89 -0.62 -2.76
C MET A 206 -9.90 -1.26 -3.72
N ASP A 207 -11.16 -0.85 -3.56
CA ASP A 207 -12.23 -1.22 -4.47
C ASP A 207 -11.94 -0.64 -5.87
N VAL A 208 -11.98 -1.49 -6.90
CA VAL A 208 -11.74 -1.10 -8.31
C VAL A 208 -13.06 -1.14 -9.06
N TRP A 209 -13.27 -0.21 -10.00
CA TRP A 209 -14.43 -0.27 -10.90
C TRP A 209 -13.96 -0.64 -12.31
N PRO A 210 -14.30 -1.83 -12.81
CA PRO A 210 -13.88 -2.25 -14.13
C PRO A 210 -14.74 -1.58 -15.22
N LEU A 211 -14.10 -1.03 -16.25
CA LEU A 211 -14.74 -0.42 -17.42
C LEU A 211 -14.42 -1.25 -18.68
N PRO A 212 -15.43 -1.82 -19.37
CA PRO A 212 -15.19 -2.59 -20.59
C PRO A 212 -14.51 -1.78 -21.70
N SER A 213 -13.57 -2.39 -22.41
CA SER A 213 -13.02 -1.86 -23.66
C SER A 213 -14.13 -1.82 -24.72
N GLY A 214 -14.59 -0.63 -25.13
CA GLY A 214 -15.65 -0.46 -26.12
C GLY A 214 -16.95 0.11 -25.54
N THR A 215 -16.94 0.51 -24.27
CA THR A 215 -17.95 1.33 -23.56
C THR A 215 -18.34 2.63 -24.26
N TRP A 216 -17.54 3.08 -25.22
CA TRP A 216 -17.69 4.37 -25.87
C TRP A 216 -18.30 4.17 -27.25
N PRO A 217 -19.57 4.58 -27.49
CA PRO A 217 -20.13 4.64 -28.83
C PRO A 217 -19.15 5.34 -29.78
N ALA A 218 -19.03 4.93 -31.03
CA ALA A 218 -18.04 5.49 -31.95
C ALA A 218 -18.09 7.04 -32.06
N TRP A 219 -19.23 7.69 -31.76
CA TRP A 219 -19.37 9.15 -31.71
C TRP A 219 -18.78 9.80 -30.43
N THR A 220 -18.65 9.06 -29.32
CA THR A 220 -17.95 9.52 -28.11
C THR A 220 -16.42 9.56 -28.26
N SER A 221 -15.87 8.99 -29.33
CA SER A 221 -14.49 9.34 -29.76
C SER A 221 -14.34 10.83 -30.14
N ARG A 222 -15.45 11.57 -30.24
CA ARG A 222 -15.52 13.04 -30.43
C ARG A 222 -15.72 13.79 -29.11
N LEU A 223 -15.07 13.35 -28.02
CA LEU A 223 -15.20 13.92 -26.67
C LEU A 223 -14.21 15.05 -26.29
N PRO A 224 -14.01 16.13 -27.08
CA PRO A 224 -13.62 17.40 -26.50
C PRO A 224 -14.70 18.02 -25.60
N LEU A 225 -15.94 17.49 -25.58
CA LEU A 225 -17.04 18.04 -24.78
C LEU A 225 -16.96 17.67 -23.29
N ILE A 226 -16.68 16.41 -22.93
CA ILE A 226 -16.60 16.00 -21.51
C ILE A 226 -15.34 16.59 -20.83
N SER A 227 -14.21 16.71 -21.54
CA SER A 227 -13.01 17.34 -21.01
C SER A 227 -13.10 18.87 -20.87
N ARG A 228 -14.07 19.52 -21.53
CA ARG A 228 -14.36 20.96 -21.37
C ARG A 228 -15.47 21.26 -20.37
N LEU A 229 -16.42 20.34 -20.17
CA LEU A 229 -17.49 20.46 -19.17
C LEU A 229 -17.05 19.96 -17.77
N SER A 230 -16.19 18.95 -17.69
CA SER A 230 -15.69 18.39 -16.43
C SER A 230 -14.83 19.37 -15.59
N PRO A 231 -13.92 20.20 -16.14
CA PRO A 231 -13.14 21.14 -15.34
C PRO A 231 -13.97 22.27 -14.74
N TRP A 232 -15.13 22.61 -15.34
CA TRP A 232 -16.04 23.62 -14.80
C TRP A 232 -16.66 23.21 -13.45
N SER A 233 -16.58 21.92 -13.11
CA SER A 233 -17.09 21.36 -11.86
C SER A 233 -16.05 21.21 -10.74
N GLY A 234 -14.77 21.47 -11.04
CA GLY A 234 -13.63 21.29 -10.13
C GLY A 234 -13.27 22.52 -9.28
N SER A 235 -14.16 23.51 -9.14
CA SER A 235 -13.97 24.54 -8.12
C SER A 235 -14.32 23.93 -6.75
N PRO A 236 -13.54 24.19 -5.68
CA PRO A 236 -13.80 23.66 -4.33
C PRO A 236 -15.18 24.04 -3.74
N ARG A 237 -15.96 24.89 -4.43
CA ARG A 237 -17.23 25.44 -3.96
C ARG A 237 -18.49 24.67 -4.39
N GLN A 238 -18.39 23.55 -5.10
CA GLN A 238 -19.58 22.76 -5.49
C GLN A 238 -19.39 21.25 -5.28
N SER A 239 -19.65 20.78 -4.06
CA SER A 239 -19.66 19.34 -3.73
C SER A 239 -20.75 18.55 -4.47
N TYR A 240 -21.74 19.21 -5.07
CA TYR A 240 -22.85 18.59 -5.81
C TYR A 240 -22.44 17.92 -7.14
N SER A 241 -21.26 18.23 -7.71
CA SER A 241 -20.87 17.74 -9.04
C SER A 241 -20.18 16.36 -9.02
N GLU A 242 -19.38 16.05 -8.00
CA GLU A 242 -18.54 14.85 -8.00
C GLU A 242 -19.37 13.57 -7.80
N THR A 243 -20.35 13.59 -6.89
CA THR A 243 -21.31 12.48 -6.68
C THR A 243 -22.15 12.23 -7.93
N MET A 244 -22.65 13.29 -8.58
CA MET A 244 -23.43 13.18 -9.81
C MET A 244 -22.59 12.60 -10.96
N MET A 245 -21.33 13.04 -11.10
CA MET A 245 -20.41 12.46 -12.07
C MET A 245 -20.15 10.99 -11.76
N ARG A 246 -19.90 10.61 -10.51
CA ARG A 246 -19.69 9.20 -10.10
C ARG A 246 -20.90 8.32 -10.42
N PHE A 247 -22.11 8.80 -10.13
CA PHE A 247 -23.35 8.13 -10.50
C PHE A 247 -23.44 7.97 -12.02
N PHE A 248 -23.19 9.04 -12.79
CA PHE A 248 -23.19 9.01 -14.26
C PHE A 248 -22.17 8.00 -14.81
N TRP A 249 -20.95 7.97 -14.27
CA TRP A 249 -19.91 7.00 -14.63
C TRP A 249 -20.35 5.56 -14.33
N GLY A 250 -20.97 5.32 -13.17
CA GLY A 250 -21.53 4.02 -12.80
C GLY A 250 -22.63 3.54 -13.77
N GLN A 251 -23.52 4.44 -14.18
CA GLN A 251 -24.57 4.12 -15.17
C GLN A 251 -23.99 3.84 -16.55
N MET A 252 -23.03 4.65 -17.02
CA MET A 252 -22.35 4.44 -18.31
C MET A 252 -21.64 3.08 -18.36
N ALA A 253 -20.99 2.67 -17.27
CA ALA A 253 -20.34 1.36 -17.17
C ALA A 253 -21.35 0.20 -17.28
N LYS A 254 -22.45 0.28 -16.52
CA LYS A 254 -23.54 -0.71 -16.55
C LYS A 254 -24.11 -0.84 -17.97
N SER A 255 -24.51 0.28 -18.58
CA SER A 255 -25.10 0.28 -19.92
C SER A 255 -24.16 -0.32 -20.97
N SER A 256 -22.85 -0.05 -20.84
CA SER A 256 -21.84 -0.58 -21.77
C SER A 256 -21.69 -2.08 -21.70
N PHE A 257 -21.68 -2.65 -20.49
CA PHE A 257 -21.63 -4.10 -20.32
C PHE A 257 -22.87 -4.77 -20.92
N VAL A 258 -24.06 -4.21 -20.65
CA VAL A 258 -25.33 -4.74 -21.15
C VAL A 258 -25.38 -4.73 -22.68
N LEU A 259 -24.90 -3.64 -23.32
CA LEU A 259 -24.83 -3.51 -24.77
C LEU A 259 -23.84 -4.52 -25.41
N GLN A 260 -22.72 -4.81 -24.75
CA GLN A 260 -21.74 -5.75 -25.28
C GLN A 260 -22.14 -7.22 -25.07
N ASP A 261 -22.77 -7.57 -23.95
CA ASP A 261 -23.30 -8.92 -23.75
C ASP A 261 -24.38 -9.23 -24.81
N THR A 262 -25.25 -8.26 -25.10
CA THR A 262 -26.26 -8.36 -26.17
C THR A 262 -25.68 -8.44 -27.58
N GLU A 263 -24.58 -7.75 -27.89
CA GLU A 263 -23.87 -7.91 -29.18
C GLU A 263 -23.18 -9.28 -29.29
N SER A 264 -22.64 -9.82 -28.20
CA SER A 264 -21.90 -11.10 -28.20
C SER A 264 -22.79 -12.35 -28.20
N LYS A 265 -24.00 -12.26 -27.63
CA LYS A 265 -24.93 -13.41 -27.48
C LYS A 265 -26.21 -13.30 -28.32
N GLY A 266 -26.42 -12.20 -29.04
CA GLY A 266 -27.70 -11.91 -29.67
C GLY A 266 -28.72 -11.41 -28.65
N VAL A 267 -29.63 -10.54 -29.11
CA VAL A 267 -30.55 -9.73 -28.28
C VAL A 267 -31.36 -10.60 -27.30
N GLY A 268 -31.18 -10.37 -25.99
CA GLY A 268 -31.96 -10.98 -24.91
C GLY A 268 -31.69 -10.34 -23.54
N ASP A 269 -32.65 -10.49 -22.62
CA ASP A 269 -32.71 -10.02 -21.21
C ASP A 269 -31.53 -10.44 -20.31
N ASP A 270 -30.57 -11.21 -20.85
CA ASP A 270 -29.50 -11.88 -20.10
C ASP A 270 -28.32 -10.96 -19.74
N GLY A 271 -28.14 -9.84 -20.44
CA GLY A 271 -27.02 -8.91 -20.18
C GLY A 271 -27.13 -8.14 -18.87
N GLU A 272 -28.34 -7.66 -18.50
CA GLU A 272 -28.55 -7.02 -17.20
C GLU A 272 -28.45 -8.03 -16.05
N ARG A 273 -28.99 -9.24 -16.23
CA ARG A 273 -28.88 -10.32 -15.23
C ARG A 273 -27.43 -10.78 -15.06
N GLY A 274 -26.67 -10.88 -16.15
CA GLY A 274 -25.24 -11.18 -16.12
C GLY A 274 -24.44 -10.11 -15.41
N TRP A 275 -24.72 -8.82 -15.65
CA TRP A 275 -24.10 -7.71 -14.91
C TRP A 275 -24.46 -7.77 -13.43
N GLU A 276 -25.73 -7.94 -13.09
CA GLU A 276 -26.17 -8.05 -11.71
C GLU A 276 -25.59 -9.28 -11.01
N GLN A 277 -25.47 -10.41 -11.71
CA GLN A 277 -24.84 -11.61 -11.18
C GLN A 277 -23.35 -11.39 -10.93
N ILE A 278 -22.63 -10.78 -11.87
CA ILE A 278 -21.23 -10.38 -11.68
C ILE A 278 -21.14 -9.42 -10.50
N MET A 279 -21.91 -8.33 -10.46
CA MET A 279 -21.84 -7.35 -9.38
C MET A 279 -22.26 -7.94 -8.03
N ARG A 280 -23.16 -8.94 -7.97
CA ARG A 280 -23.52 -9.66 -6.74
C ARG A 280 -22.43 -10.65 -6.31
N SER A 281 -21.83 -11.39 -7.24
CA SER A 281 -20.72 -12.32 -6.94
C SER A 281 -19.40 -11.59 -6.65
N SER A 282 -19.24 -10.38 -7.21
CA SER A 282 -18.06 -9.53 -7.12
C SER A 282 -18.22 -8.32 -6.19
N ALA A 283 -19.34 -8.21 -5.47
CA ALA A 283 -19.61 -7.14 -4.50
C ALA A 283 -18.51 -6.99 -3.42
N ARG A 284 -17.61 -7.98 -3.30
CA ARG A 284 -16.44 -7.97 -2.41
C ARG A 284 -15.17 -7.36 -3.01
N ILE A 285 -15.11 -7.13 -4.32
CA ILE A 285 -13.94 -6.60 -5.05
C ILE A 285 -14.31 -5.33 -5.83
N PHE A 286 -15.53 -5.27 -6.39
CA PHE A 286 -16.05 -4.11 -7.06
C PHE A 286 -17.10 -3.46 -6.17
N PRO A 287 -17.03 -2.13 -5.94
CA PRO A 287 -18.07 -1.47 -5.16
C PRO A 287 -19.39 -1.57 -5.91
N SER A 288 -20.51 -1.39 -5.23
CA SER A 288 -21.81 -1.16 -5.83
C SER A 288 -21.92 0.28 -6.36
N PRO A 289 -22.89 0.59 -7.25
CA PRO A 289 -23.13 1.98 -7.68
C PRO A 289 -23.38 2.97 -6.53
N ARG A 290 -23.95 2.51 -5.41
CA ARG A 290 -24.12 3.32 -4.19
C ARG A 290 -22.81 3.47 -3.40
N GLU A 291 -21.95 2.47 -3.42
CA GLU A 291 -20.62 2.57 -2.81
C GLU A 291 -19.69 3.47 -3.64
N LEU A 292 -19.84 3.58 -4.96
CA LEU A 292 -19.12 4.55 -5.81
C LEU A 292 -19.34 6.01 -5.36
N GLU A 293 -20.54 6.34 -4.89
CA GLU A 293 -20.87 7.66 -4.35
C GLU A 293 -20.01 7.98 -3.11
N ASN A 294 -19.65 6.93 -2.36
CA ASN A 294 -19.00 6.99 -1.05
C ASN A 294 -17.63 6.30 -1.03
N THR A 295 -16.92 6.10 -2.15
CA THR A 295 -15.59 5.45 -2.15
C THR A 295 -14.63 6.17 -3.08
N THR A 296 -13.34 6.14 -2.80
CA THR A 296 -12.27 6.60 -3.70
C THR A 296 -11.92 5.50 -4.71
N CYS A 297 -12.94 4.96 -5.38
CA CYS A 297 -12.81 3.81 -6.26
C CYS A 297 -12.02 4.16 -7.53
N ARG A 298 -11.06 3.31 -7.91
CA ARG A 298 -10.25 3.50 -9.13
C ARG A 298 -10.95 2.86 -10.32
N MET A 299 -11.23 3.64 -11.36
CA MET A 299 -11.71 3.10 -12.63
C MET A 299 -10.56 2.39 -13.38
N VAL A 300 -10.74 1.11 -13.68
CA VAL A 300 -9.77 0.29 -14.42
C VAL A 300 -10.42 -0.16 -15.72
N HIS A 301 -9.85 0.25 -16.85
CA HIS A 301 -10.30 -0.26 -18.14
C HIS A 301 -9.89 -1.73 -18.28
N ALA A 302 -10.74 -2.60 -18.78
CA ALA A 302 -10.45 -4.01 -18.94
C ALA A 302 -11.01 -4.54 -20.26
N ARG A 303 -10.35 -5.56 -20.81
CA ARG A 303 -10.88 -6.26 -21.99
C ARG A 303 -12.22 -6.90 -21.67
N CYS A 304 -13.15 -6.87 -22.63
CA CYS A 304 -14.46 -7.54 -22.53
C CYS A 304 -14.32 -9.02 -22.17
N GLY A 305 -13.27 -9.68 -22.68
CA GLY A 305 -12.97 -11.08 -22.35
C GLY A 305 -12.83 -11.33 -20.84
N ALA A 306 -12.28 -10.38 -20.07
CA ALA A 306 -12.20 -10.51 -18.61
C ALA A 306 -13.60 -10.63 -17.99
N PHE A 307 -14.53 -9.79 -18.44
CA PHE A 307 -15.89 -9.80 -17.93
C PHE A 307 -16.69 -11.03 -18.39
N ALA A 308 -16.43 -11.54 -19.60
CA ALA A 308 -17.05 -12.78 -20.07
C ALA A 308 -16.63 -13.98 -19.21
N GLU A 309 -15.35 -14.06 -18.84
CA GLU A 309 -14.87 -15.10 -17.92
C GLU A 309 -15.39 -14.88 -16.50
N LEU A 310 -15.50 -13.62 -16.04
CA LEU A 310 -16.21 -13.27 -14.81
C LEU A 310 -17.73 -13.57 -14.90
N GLY A 311 -18.35 -13.62 -16.07
CA GLY A 311 -19.76 -14.01 -16.19
C GLY A 311 -19.98 -15.52 -16.05
N ARG A 312 -18.97 -16.33 -16.39
CA ARG A 312 -19.08 -17.80 -16.49
C ARG A 312 -18.97 -18.55 -15.15
N GLY A 313 -18.63 -17.85 -14.07
CA GLY A 313 -18.58 -18.42 -12.72
C GLY A 313 -17.41 -19.39 -12.46
N LYS A 314 -16.40 -19.47 -13.34
CA LYS A 314 -15.19 -20.31 -13.15
C LYS A 314 -14.14 -19.67 -12.23
N TYR A 315 -14.55 -18.76 -11.37
CA TYR A 315 -13.64 -17.99 -10.55
C TYR A 315 -14.20 -17.77 -9.15
N ALA A 316 -13.30 -17.78 -8.17
CA ALA A 316 -13.60 -17.29 -6.83
C ALA A 316 -13.00 -15.88 -6.66
N LEU A 317 -13.81 -14.96 -6.12
CA LEU A 317 -13.39 -13.60 -5.78
C LEU A 317 -13.21 -13.49 -4.28
N LEU A 318 -11.98 -13.24 -3.88
CA LEU A 318 -11.66 -12.93 -2.49
C LEU A 318 -11.49 -11.42 -2.37
N GLY A 319 -12.36 -10.80 -1.58
CA GLY A 319 -12.18 -9.41 -1.16
C GLY A 319 -11.23 -9.36 0.03
N THR A 320 -10.33 -8.39 0.04
CA THR A 320 -9.30 -8.13 1.08
C THR A 320 -9.85 -7.73 2.45
N ARG A 321 -11.16 -7.85 2.69
CA ARG A 321 -11.76 -7.51 3.98
C ARG A 321 -11.46 -8.55 5.07
N SER A 322 -10.92 -9.73 4.73
CA SER A 322 -10.39 -10.67 5.72
C SER A 322 -9.11 -11.38 5.23
N CYS A 323 -7.98 -11.03 5.82
CA CYS A 323 -6.65 -11.65 5.65
C CYS A 323 -6.65 -13.20 5.77
N GLN A 324 -7.64 -13.77 6.47
CA GLN A 324 -7.78 -15.21 6.75
C GLN A 324 -8.09 -16.09 5.51
N GLN A 325 -8.87 -15.59 4.54
CA GLN A 325 -9.25 -16.40 3.37
C GLN A 325 -8.16 -16.42 2.29
N GLU A 326 -7.31 -15.39 2.26
CA GLU A 326 -6.21 -15.28 1.31
C GLU A 326 -5.05 -16.22 1.71
N GLU A 327 -4.76 -16.33 3.01
CA GLU A 327 -3.74 -17.24 3.56
C GLU A 327 -4.11 -18.72 3.36
N GLU A 328 -5.34 -19.13 3.70
CA GLU A 328 -5.80 -20.52 3.53
C GLU A 328 -5.67 -21.00 2.07
N ILE A 329 -6.06 -20.15 1.11
CA ILE A 329 -6.07 -20.55 -0.30
C ILE A 329 -4.66 -20.51 -0.92
N ILE A 330 -3.77 -19.64 -0.41
CA ILE A 330 -2.36 -19.60 -0.81
C ILE A 330 -1.56 -20.78 -0.19
N THR A 331 -2.00 -21.34 0.95
CA THR A 331 -1.38 -22.53 1.56
C THR A 331 -1.80 -23.86 0.90
N GLU A 332 -2.89 -23.89 0.15
CA GLU A 332 -3.38 -25.07 -0.60
C GLU A 332 -2.87 -25.12 -2.06
N VAL A 333 -1.79 -24.39 -2.37
CA VAL A 333 -1.25 -24.29 -3.74
C VAL A 333 -0.49 -25.55 -4.12
N ASP A 334 -0.93 -26.22 -5.20
CA ASP A 334 -0.21 -27.34 -5.79
C ASP A 334 0.97 -26.80 -6.60
N GLN A 335 2.19 -27.02 -6.08
CA GLN A 335 3.44 -26.50 -6.65
C GLN A 335 3.69 -26.95 -8.10
N GLU A 336 3.10 -28.07 -8.53
CA GLU A 336 3.31 -28.62 -9.88
C GLU A 336 2.24 -28.17 -10.88
N LYS A 337 1.03 -27.86 -10.42
CA LYS A 337 -0.14 -27.62 -11.28
C LYS A 337 -0.60 -26.17 -11.28
N ASP A 338 -0.26 -25.40 -10.26
CA ASP A 338 -0.76 -24.06 -10.06
C ASP A 338 0.27 -22.99 -10.42
N VAL A 339 -0.22 -21.82 -10.84
CA VAL A 339 0.61 -20.65 -11.10
C VAL A 339 -0.02 -19.45 -10.43
N ILE A 340 0.78 -18.73 -9.64
CA ILE A 340 0.40 -17.45 -9.03
C ILE A 340 0.93 -16.32 -9.91
N VAL A 341 0.06 -15.38 -10.28
CA VAL A 341 0.42 -14.18 -11.04
C VAL A 341 0.20 -12.93 -10.18
N ALA A 342 1.29 -12.37 -9.69
CA ALA A 342 1.33 -11.13 -8.93
C ALA A 342 1.11 -9.93 -9.87
N CYS A 343 -0.10 -9.37 -9.83
CA CYS A 343 -0.50 -8.15 -10.52
C CYS A 343 -0.51 -6.96 -9.54
N THR A 344 0.54 -6.85 -8.75
CA THR A 344 0.67 -5.99 -7.56
C THR A 344 1.27 -4.62 -7.86
N GLY A 345 1.53 -4.34 -9.13
CA GLY A 345 2.03 -3.05 -9.60
C GLY A 345 3.56 -2.94 -9.48
N TYR A 346 4.05 -1.71 -9.47
CA TYR A 346 5.47 -1.40 -9.54
C TYR A 346 5.87 -0.51 -8.36
N SER A 347 7.15 -0.59 -7.95
CA SER A 347 7.69 0.21 -6.86
C SER A 347 7.66 1.70 -7.20
N ARG A 348 7.88 2.53 -6.19
CA ARG A 348 7.87 3.98 -6.35
C ARG A 348 8.99 4.45 -7.30
N ALA A 349 8.67 5.43 -8.14
CA ALA A 349 9.60 5.99 -9.14
C ALA A 349 10.83 6.68 -8.52
N ASP A 350 10.73 7.17 -7.29
CA ASP A 350 11.85 7.79 -6.58
C ASP A 350 12.95 6.80 -6.19
N VAL A 351 12.66 5.51 -6.01
CA VAL A 351 13.70 4.52 -5.66
C VAL A 351 14.81 4.48 -6.72
N ALA A 352 14.44 4.38 -8.00
CA ALA A 352 15.40 4.39 -9.11
C ALA A 352 16.11 5.74 -9.25
N MET A 353 15.40 6.85 -8.99
CA MET A 353 16.00 8.19 -9.03
C MET A 353 16.99 8.40 -7.88
N ARG A 354 16.70 7.87 -6.68
CA ARG A 354 17.55 7.91 -5.50
C ARG A 354 18.80 7.07 -5.67
N GLU A 355 18.69 5.89 -6.29
CA GLU A 355 19.84 5.07 -6.65
C GLU A 355 20.79 5.82 -7.60
N LEU A 356 20.24 6.50 -8.60
CA LEU A 356 21.00 7.26 -9.59
C LEU A 356 21.69 8.51 -9.00
N LEU A 357 21.00 9.26 -8.13
CA LEU A 357 21.44 10.56 -7.61
C LEU A 357 22.17 10.47 -6.26
N GLY A 358 21.96 9.38 -5.51
CA GLY A 358 22.27 9.29 -4.08
C GLY A 358 21.23 9.99 -3.20
N ALA A 359 21.07 9.51 -1.96
CA ALA A 359 20.03 9.95 -1.03
C ALA A 359 20.01 11.47 -0.79
N HIS A 360 21.17 12.06 -0.50
CA HIS A 360 21.28 13.49 -0.19
C HIS A 360 20.83 14.38 -1.35
N LEU A 361 21.31 14.11 -2.56
CA LEU A 361 20.96 14.93 -3.73
C LEU A 361 19.50 14.71 -4.14
N ALA A 362 18.99 13.47 -4.02
CA ALA A 362 17.59 13.19 -4.24
C ALA A 362 16.68 13.95 -3.24
N ASP A 363 17.04 14.01 -1.96
CA ASP A 363 16.31 14.78 -0.94
C ASP A 363 16.32 16.28 -1.25
N GLU A 364 17.48 16.83 -1.65
CA GLU A 364 17.61 18.24 -2.06
C GLU A 364 16.70 18.57 -3.25
N LEU A 365 16.58 17.66 -4.21
CA LEU A 365 15.74 17.83 -5.40
C LEU A 365 14.26 17.51 -5.15
N GLY A 366 13.89 17.09 -3.94
CA GLY A 366 12.51 16.75 -3.58
C GLY A 366 12.06 15.38 -4.10
N LEU A 367 12.98 14.43 -4.31
CA LEU A 367 12.70 13.06 -4.77
C LEU A 367 12.71 12.08 -3.58
N GLY A 368 11.91 12.38 -2.55
CA GLY A 368 11.81 11.62 -1.30
C GLY A 368 12.42 12.33 -0.08
N GLY A 369 12.58 11.61 1.04
CA GLY A 369 13.14 12.11 2.31
C GLY A 369 12.29 13.19 3.01
N GLN A 370 12.71 13.61 4.22
CA GLN A 370 11.93 14.54 5.03
C GLN A 370 11.86 15.93 4.38
N GLY A 371 10.64 16.46 4.25
CA GLY A 371 10.45 17.85 3.83
C GLY A 371 10.90 18.84 4.90
N ASP A 372 11.14 20.09 4.49
CA ASP A 372 11.37 21.18 5.42
C ASP A 372 10.09 21.53 6.20
N ARG A 373 10.24 22.34 7.25
CA ARG A 373 9.11 22.77 8.10
C ARG A 373 8.01 23.46 7.29
N GLU A 374 8.37 24.21 6.26
CA GLU A 374 7.45 24.93 5.37
C GLU A 374 6.57 23.92 4.60
N TRP A 375 7.19 22.89 4.01
CA TRP A 375 6.49 21.78 3.36
C TRP A 375 5.54 21.04 4.31
N THR A 376 6.02 20.66 5.51
CA THR A 376 5.21 19.90 6.46
C THR A 376 3.95 20.66 6.88
N LEU A 377 4.08 21.97 7.13
CA LEU A 377 2.92 22.81 7.48
C LEU A 377 1.93 22.92 6.33
N ALA A 378 2.42 23.20 5.12
CA ALA A 378 1.56 23.33 3.93
C ALA A 378 0.84 22.01 3.58
N LEU A 379 1.52 20.87 3.71
CA LEU A 379 0.93 19.56 3.45
C LEU A 379 -0.15 19.21 4.48
N ASN A 380 0.09 19.48 5.76
CA ASN A 380 -0.90 19.25 6.81
C ASN A 380 -2.14 20.13 6.61
N GLU A 381 -1.96 21.41 6.30
CA GLU A 381 -3.06 22.33 5.99
C GLU A 381 -3.89 21.84 4.80
N ALA A 382 -3.23 21.42 3.72
CA ALA A 382 -3.87 20.88 2.54
C ALA A 382 -4.60 19.54 2.80
N LEU A 383 -4.06 18.67 3.65
CA LEU A 383 -4.70 17.41 4.04
C LEU A 383 -5.95 17.67 4.87
N GLU A 384 -5.92 18.63 5.79
CA GLU A 384 -7.10 19.05 6.55
C GLU A 384 -8.17 19.65 5.65
N GLU A 385 -7.79 20.47 4.66
CA GLU A 385 -8.73 20.96 3.65
C GLU A 385 -9.34 19.81 2.84
N ALA A 386 -8.52 18.87 2.37
CA ALA A 386 -8.99 17.70 1.64
C ALA A 386 -9.97 16.85 2.46
N ARG A 387 -9.71 16.65 3.76
CA ARG A 387 -10.60 15.95 4.71
C ARG A 387 -11.94 16.67 4.85
N ARG A 388 -11.95 18.00 4.95
CA ARG A 388 -13.19 18.80 5.01
C ARG A 388 -14.01 18.71 3.73
N CYS A 389 -13.37 18.76 2.57
CA CYS A 389 -14.05 18.73 1.27
C CYS A 389 -14.59 17.35 0.90
N VAL A 390 -13.99 16.28 1.43
CA VAL A 390 -14.33 14.90 1.08
C VAL A 390 -14.51 14.09 2.39
N PRO A 391 -15.71 14.14 3.00
CA PRO A 391 -15.96 13.53 4.31
C PRO A 391 -15.62 12.04 4.41
N ILE A 392 -15.70 11.29 3.29
CA ILE A 392 -15.32 9.87 3.27
C ILE A 392 -13.84 9.64 3.66
N LEU A 393 -12.98 10.63 3.48
CA LEU A 393 -11.57 10.55 3.87
C LEU A 393 -11.37 10.59 5.39
N SER A 394 -12.40 10.91 6.19
CA SER A 394 -12.34 10.81 7.65
C SER A 394 -12.16 9.37 8.14
N HIS A 395 -12.53 8.38 7.31
CA HIS A 395 -12.39 6.96 7.59
C HIS A 395 -11.07 6.36 7.07
N LEU A 396 -10.25 7.13 6.34
CA LEU A 396 -8.89 6.72 6.01
C LEU A 396 -8.03 6.94 7.25
N HIS A 397 -8.10 5.98 8.17
CA HIS A 397 -7.53 6.08 9.51
C HIS A 397 -6.01 6.25 9.55
N HIS A 398 -5.27 6.04 8.44
CA HIS A 398 -3.81 6.03 8.43
C HIS A 398 -3.24 6.83 7.25
N PHE A 399 -3.00 8.12 7.43
CA PHE A 399 -1.87 8.76 6.77
C PHE A 399 -0.69 8.63 7.72
N SER A 400 0.08 7.55 7.59
CA SER A 400 1.39 7.41 8.26
C SER A 400 2.25 8.63 7.91
N PRO A 401 3.15 9.12 8.78
CA PRO A 401 3.87 10.38 8.57
C PRO A 401 4.53 10.34 7.20
N LEU A 402 4.08 11.23 6.30
CA LEU A 402 4.53 11.38 4.92
C LEU A 402 5.93 12.01 4.87
N GLN A 403 6.88 11.39 5.57
CA GLN A 403 8.26 11.81 5.65
C GLN A 403 9.03 11.52 4.36
N GLU A 404 8.40 10.98 3.31
CA GLU A 404 9.08 10.62 2.06
C GLU A 404 8.27 10.91 0.79
N THR A 405 7.46 11.97 0.71
CA THR A 405 6.73 12.29 -0.54
C THR A 405 7.61 12.98 -1.57
N ILE A 406 7.35 12.75 -2.86
CA ILE A 406 7.92 13.50 -3.98
C ILE A 406 7.38 14.95 -3.94
N ARG A 407 8.29 15.91 -3.76
CA ARG A 407 8.06 17.35 -3.64
C ARG A 407 8.49 18.07 -4.91
N LEU A 408 7.80 17.78 -6.01
CA LEU A 408 8.05 18.43 -7.29
C LEU A 408 6.89 19.35 -7.67
N TYR A 409 7.21 20.61 -7.90
CA TYR A 409 6.27 21.56 -8.46
C TYR A 409 5.81 21.10 -9.84
N ARG A 410 4.48 21.02 -10.01
CA ARG A 410 3.81 20.44 -11.19
C ARG A 410 4.25 19.01 -11.52
N HIS A 411 4.77 18.27 -10.54
CA HIS A 411 5.40 16.94 -10.72
C HIS A 411 6.59 16.92 -11.70
N MET A 412 7.23 18.06 -11.93
CA MET A 412 8.32 18.16 -12.90
C MET A 412 9.61 18.74 -12.31
N VAL A 413 9.53 19.80 -11.52
CA VAL A 413 10.73 20.55 -11.10
C VAL A 413 10.80 20.68 -9.58
N PRO A 414 11.99 20.85 -8.98
CA PRO A 414 12.12 21.04 -7.53
C PRO A 414 11.36 22.28 -7.05
N LEU A 415 10.99 22.30 -5.76
CA LEU A 415 10.35 23.46 -5.13
C LEU A 415 11.24 24.73 -5.21
N ASP A 416 12.56 24.56 -5.10
CA ASP A 416 13.51 25.59 -5.51
C ASP A 416 13.70 25.57 -7.03
N TYR A 417 12.78 26.21 -7.73
CA TYR A 417 12.75 26.23 -9.20
C TYR A 417 13.67 27.30 -9.80
N SER A 418 14.45 28.04 -8.98
CA SER A 418 15.31 29.15 -9.41
C SER A 418 16.50 28.71 -10.28
N LYS A 419 17.08 27.54 -9.97
CA LYS A 419 18.30 27.01 -10.62
C LYS A 419 18.11 26.63 -12.08
N ARG A 420 16.90 26.18 -12.45
CA ARG A 420 16.49 25.87 -13.84
C ARG A 420 17.44 24.94 -14.60
N ASP A 421 17.91 23.91 -13.92
CA ASP A 421 18.88 22.94 -14.46
C ASP A 421 18.47 21.47 -14.26
N PHE A 422 17.34 21.22 -13.60
CA PHE A 422 16.85 19.88 -13.33
C PHE A 422 15.35 19.77 -13.56
N ALA A 423 14.92 18.66 -14.14
CA ALA A 423 13.51 18.29 -14.25
C ALA A 423 13.32 16.78 -14.27
N VAL A 424 12.08 16.37 -14.00
CA VAL A 424 11.55 15.01 -14.16
C VAL A 424 10.36 15.07 -15.10
N LEU A 425 10.22 14.07 -15.97
CA LEU A 425 9.13 13.99 -16.94
C LEU A 425 8.45 12.62 -16.89
N GLY A 426 7.12 12.60 -17.06
CA GLY A 426 6.36 11.35 -17.15
C GLY A 426 6.00 10.68 -15.83
N LEU A 427 6.04 11.39 -14.70
CA LEU A 427 5.54 10.90 -13.41
C LEU A 427 4.00 10.82 -13.31
N PRO A 428 3.22 11.83 -13.78
CA PRO A 428 1.77 11.81 -13.59
C PRO A 428 1.07 10.71 -14.39
N GLN A 429 0.13 10.01 -13.75
CA GLN A 429 -0.80 9.12 -14.47
C GLN A 429 -1.96 9.92 -15.06
N THR A 430 -2.18 9.78 -16.35
CA THR A 430 -3.23 10.52 -17.07
C THR A 430 -3.89 9.63 -18.11
N LEU A 431 -5.03 10.06 -18.64
CA LEU A 431 -5.73 9.36 -19.73
C LEU A 431 -4.89 9.29 -21.01
N SER A 432 -4.01 10.26 -21.26
CA SER A 432 -3.10 10.30 -22.41
C SER A 432 -1.71 10.75 -21.98
N ALA A 433 -0.81 9.78 -21.82
CA ALA A 433 0.58 10.04 -21.49
C ALA A 433 1.28 10.86 -22.59
N ALA A 434 0.95 10.64 -23.87
CA ALA A 434 1.59 11.32 -25.00
C ALA A 434 1.28 12.83 -25.01
N ILE A 435 0.00 13.20 -24.88
CA ILE A 435 -0.43 14.60 -24.87
C ILE A 435 0.17 15.33 -23.66
N VAL A 436 0.11 14.70 -22.47
CA VAL A 436 0.66 15.31 -21.25
C VAL A 436 2.18 15.43 -21.34
N ALA A 437 2.89 14.43 -21.83
CA ALA A 437 4.34 14.50 -22.02
C ALA A 437 4.75 15.63 -22.97
N GLU A 438 4.00 15.87 -24.06
CA GLU A 438 4.28 17.00 -24.96
C GLU A 438 4.05 18.35 -24.26
N VAL A 439 2.96 18.50 -23.52
CA VAL A 439 2.68 19.73 -22.77
C VAL A 439 3.76 19.97 -21.70
N GLN A 440 4.16 18.91 -20.98
CA GLN A 440 5.26 18.97 -20.01
C GLN A 440 6.57 19.37 -20.70
N ALA A 441 6.90 18.79 -21.85
CA ALA A 441 8.11 19.12 -22.59
C ALA A 441 8.14 20.61 -23.03
N ARG A 442 7.03 21.13 -23.56
CA ARG A 442 6.92 22.56 -23.94
C ARG A 442 7.03 23.48 -22.73
N TRP A 443 6.44 23.09 -21.60
CA TRP A 443 6.55 23.84 -20.36
C TRP A 443 7.99 23.85 -19.85
N LEU A 444 8.67 22.69 -19.86
CA LEU A 444 10.07 22.55 -19.46
C LEU A 444 11.02 23.35 -20.35
N GLU A 445 10.74 23.45 -21.65
CA GLU A 445 11.50 24.31 -22.55
C GLU A 445 11.49 25.76 -22.06
N ALA A 446 10.30 26.30 -21.78
CA ALA A 446 10.16 27.65 -21.29
C ALA A 446 10.71 27.82 -19.86
N TYR A 447 10.62 26.79 -19.00
CA TYR A 447 11.24 26.75 -17.67
C TYR A 447 12.76 26.94 -17.76
N PHE A 448 13.42 26.11 -18.56
CA PHE A 448 14.86 26.13 -18.77
C PHE A 448 15.35 27.43 -19.42
N GLN A 449 14.53 28.08 -20.25
CA GLN A 449 14.86 29.34 -20.92
C GLN A 449 14.56 30.59 -20.10
N GLY A 450 14.06 30.47 -18.87
CA GLY A 450 13.74 31.66 -18.07
C GLY A 450 12.35 32.26 -18.36
N ARG A 451 11.54 31.68 -19.24
CA ARG A 451 10.33 32.29 -19.85
C ARG A 451 9.01 31.92 -19.13
N MET A 452 9.06 31.68 -17.82
CA MET A 452 7.87 31.26 -17.05
C MET A 452 6.95 32.45 -16.71
N PRO A 453 5.63 32.30 -16.79
CA PRO A 453 4.68 33.32 -16.37
C PRO A 453 4.77 33.57 -14.85
N GLN A 454 4.68 34.85 -14.43
CA GLN A 454 4.87 35.33 -13.05
C GLN A 454 3.81 34.85 -12.01
N ARG A 455 2.87 33.97 -12.37
CA ARG A 455 1.66 33.73 -11.57
C ARG A 455 1.93 33.11 -10.20
N ASP A 456 2.97 32.26 -10.09
CA ASP A 456 3.42 31.62 -8.85
C ASP A 456 4.81 32.19 -8.49
N SER A 457 4.84 33.48 -8.13
CA SER A 457 6.10 34.25 -8.03
C SER A 457 6.87 34.01 -6.74
N SER A 458 6.23 33.50 -5.68
CA SER A 458 6.88 33.22 -4.40
C SER A 458 7.11 31.71 -4.20
N ARG A 459 8.14 31.36 -3.42
CA ARG A 459 8.37 29.96 -2.99
C ARG A 459 7.17 29.42 -2.23
N GLU A 460 6.54 30.26 -1.40
CA GLU A 460 5.39 29.89 -0.57
C GLU A 460 4.20 29.43 -1.44
N ASP A 461 3.89 30.15 -2.52
CA ASP A 461 2.80 29.79 -3.46
C ASP A 461 3.07 28.42 -4.12
N ILE A 462 4.32 28.15 -4.46
CA ILE A 462 4.76 26.90 -5.08
C ILE A 462 4.65 25.74 -4.10
N VAL A 463 5.10 25.94 -2.86
CA VAL A 463 5.01 24.94 -1.79
C VAL A 463 3.54 24.63 -1.51
N LYS A 464 2.70 25.64 -1.32
CA LYS A 464 1.25 25.49 -1.09
C LYS A 464 0.57 24.79 -2.26
N SER A 465 0.80 25.23 -3.49
CA SER A 465 0.20 24.60 -4.68
C SER A 465 0.62 23.14 -4.83
N THR A 466 1.89 22.83 -4.56
CA THR A 466 2.41 21.46 -4.61
C THR A 466 1.82 20.60 -3.50
N ALA A 467 1.74 21.13 -2.28
CA ALA A 467 1.14 20.47 -1.13
C ALA A 467 -0.35 20.14 -1.37
N SER A 468 -1.13 21.08 -1.91
CA SER A 468 -2.54 20.83 -2.29
C SER A 468 -2.68 19.72 -3.33
N MET A 469 -1.79 19.68 -4.32
CA MET A 469 -1.79 18.63 -5.35
C MET A 469 -1.43 17.26 -4.77
N VAL A 470 -0.42 17.19 -3.89
CA VAL A 470 -0.02 15.96 -3.20
C VAL A 470 -1.12 15.49 -2.23
N ALA A 471 -1.72 16.39 -1.46
CA ALA A 471 -2.86 16.10 -0.58
C ALA A 471 -4.07 15.59 -1.36
N ALA A 472 -4.38 16.16 -2.52
CA ALA A 472 -5.45 15.67 -3.38
C ALA A 472 -5.15 14.27 -3.95
N SER A 473 -3.89 13.96 -4.27
CA SER A 473 -3.47 12.62 -4.68
C SER A 473 -3.59 11.62 -3.53
N LEU A 474 -3.12 11.99 -2.33
CA LEU A 474 -3.24 11.24 -1.09
C LEU A 474 -4.69 10.89 -0.78
N ALA A 475 -5.55 11.90 -0.85
CA ALA A 475 -6.98 11.79 -0.67
C ALA A 475 -7.62 10.81 -1.66
N ARG A 476 -7.29 10.92 -2.95
CA ARG A 476 -7.93 10.10 -4.00
C ARG A 476 -7.39 8.68 -4.09
N TYR A 477 -6.14 8.43 -3.70
CA TYR A 477 -5.46 7.16 -3.96
C TYR A 477 -4.86 6.50 -2.71
N GLY A 478 -5.04 7.07 -1.51
CA GLY A 478 -4.47 6.57 -0.27
C GLY A 478 -2.93 6.61 -0.22
N THR A 479 -2.29 7.26 -1.19
CA THR A 479 -0.83 7.33 -1.34
C THR A 479 -0.42 8.70 -1.88
N GLY A 480 0.63 9.30 -1.30
CA GLY A 480 1.12 10.65 -1.64
C GLY A 480 2.30 10.67 -2.56
N ASP A 481 2.60 9.50 -3.08
CA ASP A 481 3.59 9.27 -4.10
C ASP A 481 2.94 8.56 -5.26
N ALA A 482 3.63 8.57 -6.38
CA ALA A 482 3.39 7.71 -7.53
C ALA A 482 3.58 6.21 -7.17
N ARG A 483 2.97 5.72 -6.09
CA ARG A 483 2.74 4.30 -5.84
C ARG A 483 1.66 3.86 -6.84
N MET A 484 2.06 3.01 -7.78
CA MET A 484 1.22 2.58 -8.90
C MET A 484 0.61 1.19 -8.70
N GLY A 485 0.56 0.70 -7.47
CA GLY A 485 -0.24 -0.48 -7.11
C GLY A 485 -1.67 -0.09 -6.76
N THR A 486 -2.61 -1.05 -6.86
CA THR A 486 -3.65 -1.11 -5.84
C THR A 486 -2.91 -1.05 -4.50
N ASN A 487 -3.30 -0.18 -3.56
CA ASN A 487 -2.92 -0.42 -2.17
C ASN A 487 -3.50 -1.79 -1.84
N MET A 488 -2.74 -2.85 -2.08
CA MET A 488 -2.58 -3.82 -1.06
C MET A 488 -1.56 -3.18 -0.15
N SER A 489 -2.04 -2.48 0.88
CA SER A 489 -1.57 -2.83 2.21
C SER A 489 -1.95 -4.30 2.48
N LEU A 490 -1.38 -5.20 1.69
CA LEU A 490 -0.55 -6.18 2.31
C LEU A 490 0.68 -5.36 2.82
N GLU A 491 0.59 -4.50 3.83
CA GLU A 491 0.56 -4.98 5.22
C GLU A 491 0.09 -6.43 5.38
N LEU A 492 0.76 -7.32 4.64
CA LEU A 492 1.42 -8.42 5.24
C LEU A 492 2.47 -7.77 6.16
N ALA A 493 2.01 -7.23 7.29
CA ALA A 493 2.30 -8.06 8.43
C ALA A 493 1.66 -9.40 8.04
N CYS A 494 2.44 -10.28 7.37
CA CYS A 494 2.28 -11.70 7.65
C CYS A 494 2.17 -11.62 9.15
N PRO A 495 1.03 -11.97 9.75
CA PRO A 495 1.11 -12.21 11.15
C PRO A 495 2.27 -13.19 11.24
N ALA A 496 3.41 -12.75 11.80
CA ALA A 496 4.55 -13.64 12.00
C ALA A 496 3.92 -14.94 12.52
N PRO A 497 4.31 -16.15 12.10
CA PRO A 497 3.54 -17.41 12.29
C PRO A 497 2.74 -17.51 13.62
N LYS A 498 3.31 -16.93 14.68
CA LYS A 498 2.64 -16.30 15.83
C LYS A 498 1.17 -15.84 15.67
N GLU A 499 0.86 -14.80 14.89
CA GLU A 499 -0.47 -14.16 14.88
C GLU A 499 -1.50 -14.90 14.02
N ALA A 500 -1.10 -15.83 13.14
CA ALA A 500 -2.03 -16.76 12.48
C ALA A 500 -2.56 -17.80 13.48
N ALA A 501 -1.66 -18.45 14.23
CA ALA A 501 -2.04 -19.42 15.26
C ALA A 501 -2.90 -18.79 16.38
N ILE A 502 -2.54 -17.58 16.83
CA ILE A 502 -3.34 -16.82 17.80
C ILE A 502 -4.72 -16.47 17.23
N ARG A 503 -4.77 -16.00 15.98
CA ARG A 503 -6.02 -15.62 15.31
C ARG A 503 -6.94 -16.81 15.12
N ASP A 504 -6.42 -17.98 14.77
CA ASP A 504 -7.21 -19.20 14.65
C ASP A 504 -7.70 -19.69 16.01
N ALA A 505 -6.85 -19.65 17.03
CA ALA A 505 -7.25 -19.97 18.39
C ALA A 505 -8.34 -19.01 18.90
N LEU A 506 -8.29 -17.73 18.52
CA LEU A 506 -9.29 -16.70 18.85
C LEU A 506 -10.66 -16.98 18.22
N LYS A 507 -10.72 -17.42 16.95
CA LYS A 507 -11.99 -17.83 16.30
C LYS A 507 -12.67 -18.97 17.04
N GLN A 508 -11.87 -19.78 17.73
CA GLN A 508 -12.28 -20.98 18.44
C GLN A 508 -12.65 -20.69 19.90
N VAL A 509 -12.68 -19.42 20.34
CA VAL A 509 -13.15 -18.99 21.67
C VAL A 509 -14.68 -18.87 21.71
N HIS A 510 -15.33 -19.36 22.77
CA HIS A 510 -16.78 -19.32 22.92
C HIS A 510 -17.31 -17.88 22.87
N ALA A 511 -18.45 -17.66 22.22
CA ALA A 511 -18.97 -16.31 21.98
C ALA A 511 -19.22 -15.52 23.28
N ASP A 512 -19.77 -16.16 24.32
CA ASP A 512 -20.04 -15.50 25.61
C ASP A 512 -18.76 -15.04 26.33
N VAL A 513 -17.64 -15.71 26.06
CA VAL A 513 -16.32 -15.30 26.57
C VAL A 513 -15.81 -14.11 25.75
N SER A 514 -15.83 -14.22 24.41
CA SER A 514 -15.31 -13.19 23.50
C SER A 514 -16.09 -11.87 23.55
N ASN A 515 -17.41 -11.91 23.75
CA ASN A 515 -18.29 -10.73 23.72
C ASN A 515 -18.10 -9.81 24.94
N ARG A 516 -17.37 -10.24 25.96
CA ARG A 516 -17.13 -9.51 27.22
C ARG A 516 -15.64 -9.17 27.41
N TYR A 517 -14.91 -9.04 26.30
CA TYR A 517 -13.49 -8.70 26.30
C TYR A 517 -13.27 -7.19 26.20
N TYR A 518 -12.39 -6.66 27.06
CA TYR A 518 -12.11 -5.22 27.20
C TYR A 518 -10.61 -4.89 27.13
N GLY A 519 -9.83 -5.59 26.29
CA GLY A 519 -8.38 -5.37 26.17
C GLY A 519 -7.98 -4.42 25.03
N CYS A 520 -6.81 -3.79 25.18
CA CYS A 520 -6.27 -2.76 24.28
C CYS A 520 -5.20 -3.26 23.29
N GLY A 521 -4.78 -4.52 23.38
CA GLY A 521 -3.79 -5.12 22.47
C GLY A 521 -3.78 -6.65 22.45
N SER A 522 -2.63 -7.24 22.09
CA SER A 522 -2.42 -8.67 21.91
C SER A 522 -1.09 -9.11 22.55
N PRO A 523 -1.08 -9.39 23.87
CA PRO A 523 0.14 -9.60 24.66
C PRO A 523 0.70 -11.02 24.59
N PHE A 524 0.46 -11.76 23.51
CA PHE A 524 0.92 -13.14 23.42
C PHE A 524 2.43 -13.21 23.10
N PRO A 525 3.19 -14.14 23.71
CA PRO A 525 4.60 -14.34 23.40
C PRO A 525 4.89 -14.77 21.95
N ALA A 526 6.06 -14.38 21.43
CA ALA A 526 6.52 -14.68 20.07
C ALA A 526 7.93 -15.30 20.08
N PRO A 527 8.22 -16.29 19.21
CA PRO A 527 7.30 -17.03 18.32
C PRO A 527 6.39 -18.01 19.09
N VAL A 528 5.21 -18.37 18.58
CA VAL A 528 4.22 -19.22 19.31
C VAL A 528 4.77 -20.57 19.76
N ASP A 529 5.70 -21.17 19.02
CA ASP A 529 6.32 -22.45 19.42
C ASP A 529 7.09 -22.37 20.74
N CYS A 530 7.48 -21.17 21.20
CA CYS A 530 8.11 -20.99 22.51
C CYS A 530 7.17 -21.33 23.68
N LEU A 531 5.86 -21.32 23.46
CA LEU A 531 4.83 -21.61 24.47
C LEU A 531 4.59 -23.11 24.68
N ARG A 532 5.00 -23.97 23.74
CA ARG A 532 4.71 -25.41 23.81
C ARG A 532 5.27 -26.04 25.08
N GLY A 533 4.41 -26.68 25.87
CA GLY A 533 4.78 -27.31 27.14
C GLY A 533 5.09 -26.35 28.29
N ARG A 534 4.78 -25.05 28.15
CA ARG A 534 5.09 -24.02 29.15
C ARG A 534 3.92 -23.73 30.07
N THR A 535 4.24 -23.15 31.22
CA THR A 535 3.25 -22.60 32.16
C THR A 535 3.10 -21.11 31.92
N VAL A 536 1.87 -20.67 31.64
CA VAL A 536 1.53 -19.26 31.35
C VAL A 536 0.52 -18.76 32.37
N LEU A 537 0.77 -17.57 32.92
CA LEU A 537 -0.12 -16.87 33.83
C LEU A 537 -0.72 -15.64 33.13
N ASP A 538 -2.05 -15.52 33.13
CA ASP A 538 -2.81 -14.40 32.59
C ASP A 538 -3.39 -13.55 33.73
N LEU A 539 -2.94 -12.29 33.83
CA LEU A 539 -3.34 -11.35 34.88
C LEU A 539 -4.47 -10.45 34.39
N GLY A 540 -5.57 -10.42 35.15
CA GLY A 540 -6.81 -9.73 34.78
C GLY A 540 -7.50 -10.44 33.63
N CYS A 541 -7.63 -11.77 33.71
CA CYS A 541 -8.06 -12.59 32.58
C CYS A 541 -9.52 -12.37 32.16
N GLY A 542 -10.34 -11.71 32.98
CA GLY A 542 -11.77 -11.51 32.76
C GLY A 542 -12.50 -12.83 32.53
N THR A 543 -13.26 -12.92 31.43
CA THR A 543 -13.93 -14.17 31.00
C THR A 543 -12.96 -15.26 30.53
N GLY A 544 -11.66 -14.96 30.40
CA GLY A 544 -10.62 -15.91 30.04
C GLY A 544 -10.33 -16.05 28.55
N ARG A 545 -10.69 -15.06 27.72
CA ARG A 545 -10.45 -15.10 26.25
C ARG A 545 -8.99 -15.45 25.93
N ASP A 546 -8.05 -14.75 26.55
CA ASP A 546 -6.61 -14.94 26.31
C ASP A 546 -6.14 -16.28 26.91
N CYS A 547 -6.69 -16.71 28.07
CA CYS A 547 -6.49 -18.05 28.61
C CYS A 547 -6.90 -19.18 27.64
N PHE A 548 -8.05 -19.08 26.99
CA PHE A 548 -8.51 -20.08 26.02
C PHE A 548 -7.67 -20.12 24.74
N VAL A 549 -7.13 -18.98 24.33
CA VAL A 549 -6.13 -18.93 23.25
C VAL A 549 -4.86 -19.64 23.71
N LEU A 550 -4.29 -19.24 24.84
CA LEU A 550 -3.06 -19.82 25.38
C LEU A 550 -3.16 -21.32 25.60
N SER A 551 -4.30 -21.82 26.07
CA SER A 551 -4.56 -23.24 26.30
C SER A 551 -4.38 -24.09 25.03
N GLN A 552 -4.74 -23.53 23.87
CA GLN A 552 -4.52 -24.16 22.57
C GLN A 552 -3.04 -24.10 22.14
N LEU A 553 -2.35 -23.00 22.45
CA LEU A 553 -0.97 -22.74 22.00
C LEU A 553 0.09 -23.48 22.84
N VAL A 554 -0.11 -23.60 24.14
CA VAL A 554 0.82 -24.34 25.01
C VAL A 554 0.75 -25.85 24.78
N GLY A 555 -0.40 -26.35 24.28
CA GLY A 555 -0.65 -27.77 23.98
C GLY A 555 -0.60 -28.68 25.21
N GLU A 556 -0.97 -29.96 25.06
CA GLU A 556 -1.24 -30.93 26.15
C GLU A 556 -0.30 -30.96 27.37
N ARG A 557 0.98 -30.60 27.19
CA ARG A 557 2.00 -30.61 28.27
C ARG A 557 2.14 -29.27 28.99
N GLY A 558 1.49 -28.22 28.51
CA GLY A 558 1.51 -26.89 29.10
C GLY A 558 0.43 -26.69 30.16
N ARG A 559 0.41 -25.51 30.77
CA ARG A 559 -0.56 -25.13 31.80
C ARG A 559 -0.89 -23.65 31.65
N VAL A 560 -2.16 -23.30 31.84
CA VAL A 560 -2.63 -21.91 31.80
C VAL A 560 -3.33 -21.60 33.11
N ILE A 561 -2.93 -20.50 33.74
CA ILE A 561 -3.51 -20.00 34.98
C ILE A 561 -4.09 -18.62 34.68
N GLY A 562 -5.37 -18.40 34.95
CA GLY A 562 -6.02 -17.09 34.82
C GLY A 562 -6.41 -16.55 36.19
N ILE A 563 -6.06 -15.30 36.47
CA ILE A 563 -6.41 -14.62 37.72
C ILE A 563 -7.23 -13.36 37.39
N ASP A 564 -8.38 -13.22 38.03
CA ASP A 564 -9.20 -12.02 37.95
C ASP A 564 -9.87 -11.73 39.30
N ALA A 565 -10.09 -10.46 39.62
CA ALA A 565 -10.78 -10.07 40.85
C ALA A 565 -12.32 -10.18 40.72
N THR A 566 -12.84 -10.29 39.50
CA THR A 566 -14.28 -10.27 39.21
C THR A 566 -14.85 -11.68 39.08
N ARG A 567 -15.48 -12.16 40.14
CA ARG A 567 -16.08 -13.51 40.18
C ARG A 567 -17.06 -13.77 39.04
N GLU A 568 -17.89 -12.79 38.68
CA GLU A 568 -18.89 -12.92 37.61
C GLU A 568 -18.26 -13.18 36.24
N GLN A 569 -17.07 -12.62 36.00
CA GLN A 569 -16.32 -12.84 34.76
C GLN A 569 -15.74 -14.27 34.76
N LEU A 570 -15.14 -14.69 35.87
CA LEU A 570 -14.60 -16.04 36.03
C LEU A 570 -15.66 -17.13 35.88
N ASP A 571 -16.87 -16.91 36.40
CA ASP A 571 -17.96 -17.88 36.30
C ASP A 571 -18.38 -18.13 34.83
N VAL A 572 -18.28 -17.13 33.97
CA VAL A 572 -18.49 -17.27 32.50
C VAL A 572 -17.38 -18.12 31.88
N GLY A 573 -16.12 -17.85 32.22
CA GLY A 573 -14.98 -18.64 31.76
C GLY A 573 -15.08 -20.10 32.21
N ARG A 574 -15.43 -20.33 33.48
CA ARG A 574 -15.63 -21.67 34.06
C ARG A 574 -16.74 -22.45 33.35
N ALA A 575 -17.86 -21.79 33.01
CA ALA A 575 -18.94 -22.41 32.24
C ALA A 575 -18.51 -22.82 30.81
N ALA A 576 -17.56 -22.11 30.20
CA ALA A 576 -17.06 -22.40 28.86
C ALA A 576 -16.01 -23.53 28.80
N LEU A 577 -15.42 -23.94 29.94
CA LEU A 577 -14.34 -24.93 30.00
C LEU A 577 -14.70 -26.25 29.30
N ALA A 578 -15.87 -26.81 29.57
CA ALA A 578 -16.30 -28.08 28.99
C ALA A 578 -16.48 -27.99 27.47
N TRP A 579 -17.01 -26.86 26.98
CA TRP A 579 -17.17 -26.59 25.56
C TRP A 579 -15.82 -26.54 24.84
N HIS A 580 -14.85 -25.82 25.41
CA HIS A 580 -13.50 -25.72 24.85
C HIS A 580 -12.76 -27.05 24.85
N LYS A 581 -12.85 -27.80 25.95
CA LYS A 581 -12.18 -29.10 26.06
C LYS A 581 -12.73 -30.14 25.07
N GLY A 582 -14.04 -30.11 24.80
CA GLY A 582 -14.67 -30.97 23.80
C GLY A 582 -14.26 -30.64 22.36
N ARG A 583 -14.00 -29.37 22.06
CA ARG A 583 -13.62 -28.90 20.72
C ARG A 583 -12.11 -28.98 20.46
N HIS A 584 -11.31 -28.89 21.52
CA HIS A 584 -9.85 -28.99 21.50
C HIS A 584 -9.36 -30.01 22.54
N PRO A 585 -9.46 -31.32 22.26
CA PRO A 585 -9.04 -32.35 23.22
C PRO A 585 -7.58 -32.20 23.67
N THR A 586 -6.73 -31.72 22.75
CA THR A 586 -5.29 -31.52 22.91
C THR A 586 -4.92 -30.20 23.62
N SER A 587 -5.91 -29.38 23.99
CA SER A 587 -5.68 -28.12 24.73
C SER A 587 -5.39 -28.39 26.21
N SER A 588 -4.56 -27.55 26.81
CA SER A 588 -4.20 -27.65 28.23
C SER A 588 -5.35 -27.27 29.16
N PRO A 589 -5.41 -27.87 30.37
CA PRO A 589 -6.33 -27.38 31.39
C PRO A 589 -6.04 -25.91 31.72
N ILE A 590 -7.12 -25.16 31.97
CA ILE A 590 -7.09 -23.78 32.43
C ILE A 590 -7.55 -23.76 33.89
N GLU A 591 -6.79 -23.10 34.75
CA GLU A 591 -7.11 -22.90 36.16
C GLU A 591 -7.48 -21.45 36.41
N PHE A 592 -8.74 -21.20 36.80
CA PHE A 592 -9.25 -19.86 37.08
C PHE A 592 -9.30 -19.58 38.58
N HIS A 593 -8.51 -18.63 39.05
CA HIS A 593 -8.47 -18.18 40.44
C HIS A 593 -9.07 -16.79 40.59
N GLU A 594 -9.86 -16.61 41.64
CA GLU A 594 -10.33 -15.30 42.06
C GLU A 594 -9.24 -14.67 42.94
N GLY A 595 -8.78 -13.47 42.60
CA GLY A 595 -7.72 -12.80 43.33
C GLY A 595 -7.30 -11.45 42.77
N ASP A 596 -6.62 -10.67 43.60
CA ASP A 596 -6.01 -9.40 43.23
C ASP A 596 -4.61 -9.64 42.64
N ILE A 597 -4.30 -8.99 41.51
CA ILE A 597 -3.02 -9.12 40.83
C ILE A 597 -1.83 -8.54 41.64
N SER A 598 -2.11 -7.77 42.70
CA SER A 598 -1.12 -7.25 43.64
C SER A 598 -0.74 -8.23 44.76
N ASP A 599 -1.48 -9.33 44.94
CA ASP A 599 -1.19 -10.42 45.90
C ASP A 599 -1.35 -11.79 45.22
N LEU A 600 -0.28 -12.22 44.53
CA LEU A 600 -0.24 -13.54 43.88
C LEU A 600 0.29 -14.64 44.81
N HIS A 601 0.74 -14.30 46.03
CA HIS A 601 1.49 -15.21 46.90
C HIS A 601 0.67 -16.43 47.33
N SER A 602 -0.62 -16.25 47.56
CA SER A 602 -1.53 -17.34 47.94
C SER A 602 -2.01 -18.19 46.76
N LEU A 603 -1.81 -17.73 45.52
CA LEU A 603 -2.37 -18.32 44.30
C LEU A 603 -1.29 -18.98 43.43
N VAL A 604 -0.09 -18.40 43.37
CA VAL A 604 0.99 -18.82 42.47
C VAL A 604 2.32 -18.87 43.22
N SER A 605 2.95 -20.04 43.21
CA SER A 605 4.26 -20.26 43.83
C SER A 605 5.36 -19.44 43.13
N SER A 606 6.39 -19.07 43.88
CA SER A 606 7.56 -18.40 43.30
C SER A 606 8.26 -19.29 42.27
N ASP A 607 8.92 -18.68 41.27
CA ASP A 607 9.67 -19.35 40.22
C ASP A 607 8.91 -20.50 39.52
N SER A 608 7.59 -20.35 39.34
CA SER A 608 6.73 -21.44 38.86
C SER A 608 6.25 -21.26 37.43
N VAL A 609 6.29 -20.03 36.91
CA VAL A 609 5.71 -19.65 35.61
C VAL A 609 6.80 -19.31 34.59
N ASP A 610 6.63 -19.74 33.33
CA ASP A 610 7.57 -19.40 32.25
C ASP A 610 7.23 -18.04 31.61
N PHE A 611 5.94 -17.74 31.43
CA PHE A 611 5.44 -16.50 30.83
C PHE A 611 4.31 -15.89 31.66
N VAL A 612 4.38 -14.58 31.90
CA VAL A 612 3.24 -13.79 32.40
C VAL A 612 2.71 -12.96 31.25
N VAL A 613 1.40 -13.00 31.03
CA VAL A 613 0.69 -12.13 30.08
C VAL A 613 -0.29 -11.22 30.81
N SER A 614 -0.51 -10.01 30.29
CA SER A 614 -1.51 -9.10 30.83
C SER A 614 -2.04 -8.14 29.76
N ASN A 615 -3.34 -7.84 29.81
CA ASN A 615 -3.99 -6.98 28.83
C ASN A 615 -4.83 -5.91 29.54
N CYS A 616 -4.36 -4.66 29.47
CA CYS A 616 -5.03 -3.46 29.98
C CYS A 616 -5.29 -3.36 31.50
N VAL A 617 -5.04 -4.41 32.29
CA VAL A 617 -5.34 -4.39 33.74
C VAL A 617 -4.25 -3.72 34.60
N LEU A 618 -2.97 -3.68 34.17
CA LEU A 618 -1.91 -3.11 35.02
C LEU A 618 -2.05 -1.58 35.17
N ASN A 619 -2.74 -0.91 34.24
CA ASN A 619 -3.11 0.49 34.38
C ASN A 619 -4.12 0.74 35.50
N LEU A 620 -4.90 -0.27 35.88
CA LEU A 620 -5.89 -0.19 36.96
C LEU A 620 -5.28 -0.49 38.34
N ALA A 621 -4.02 -0.92 38.39
CA ALA A 621 -3.34 -1.21 39.65
C ALA A 621 -3.06 0.07 40.45
N GLU A 622 -3.47 0.08 41.70
CA GLU A 622 -3.19 1.18 42.64
C GLU A 622 -1.69 1.23 42.98
N ASP A 623 -1.12 0.09 43.40
CA ASP A 623 0.32 -0.09 43.63
C ASP A 623 0.94 -0.94 42.52
N LYS A 624 1.35 -0.27 41.44
CA LYS A 624 2.07 -0.90 40.32
C LYS A 624 3.37 -1.57 40.77
N LYS A 625 4.08 -1.03 41.76
CA LYS A 625 5.38 -1.57 42.18
C LYS A 625 5.19 -2.93 42.85
N SER A 626 4.15 -3.08 43.67
CA SER A 626 3.78 -4.38 44.26
C SER A 626 3.40 -5.40 43.17
N VAL A 627 2.58 -5.01 42.19
CA VAL A 627 2.18 -5.89 41.08
C VAL A 627 3.40 -6.37 40.29
N PHE A 628 4.31 -5.47 39.88
CA PHE A 628 5.52 -5.87 39.15
C PHE A 628 6.48 -6.70 40.01
N ALA A 629 6.53 -6.50 41.33
CA ALA A 629 7.31 -7.33 42.24
C ALA A 629 6.74 -8.77 42.34
N GLU A 630 5.42 -8.91 42.40
CA GLU A 630 4.77 -10.23 42.36
C GLU A 630 4.98 -10.93 41.01
N ILE A 631 4.92 -10.19 39.89
CA ILE A 631 5.26 -10.72 38.57
C ILE A 631 6.70 -11.25 38.55
N ALA A 632 7.66 -10.49 39.10
CA ALA A 632 9.05 -10.94 39.19
C ALA A 632 9.19 -12.20 40.06
N ARG A 633 8.45 -12.29 41.17
CA ARG A 633 8.49 -13.44 42.10
C ARG A 633 7.98 -14.73 41.45
N VAL A 634 6.88 -14.67 40.70
CA VAL A 634 6.24 -15.88 40.14
C VAL A 634 6.93 -16.39 38.88
N LEU A 635 7.59 -15.50 38.13
CA LEU A 635 8.38 -15.86 36.96
C LEU A 635 9.61 -16.66 37.38
N ARG A 636 9.89 -17.74 36.65
CA ARG A 636 11.17 -18.44 36.73
C ARG A 636 12.32 -17.50 36.37
N PRO A 637 13.57 -17.82 36.79
CA PRO A 637 14.75 -17.18 36.21
C PRO A 637 14.70 -17.26 34.69
N SER A 638 14.97 -16.14 34.00
CA SER A 638 14.80 -16.00 32.55
C SER A 638 13.36 -16.09 32.01
N GLY A 639 12.33 -16.08 32.87
CA GLY A 639 10.94 -15.94 32.47
C GLY A 639 10.64 -14.59 31.81
N GLU A 640 9.54 -14.51 31.06
CA GLU A 640 9.18 -13.31 30.30
C GLU A 640 7.82 -12.76 30.70
N LEU A 641 7.73 -11.45 30.83
CA LEU A 641 6.49 -10.69 30.93
C LEU A 641 6.15 -10.09 29.56
N HIS A 642 4.92 -10.31 29.10
CA HIS A 642 4.37 -9.71 27.89
C HIS A 642 3.07 -8.99 28.26
N PHE A 643 2.93 -7.70 27.96
CA PHE A 643 1.69 -6.99 28.29
C PHE A 643 1.34 -5.92 27.27
N ALA A 644 0.05 -5.61 27.16
CA ALA A 644 -0.46 -4.53 26.34
C ALA A 644 -1.21 -3.54 27.23
N ASP A 645 -0.82 -2.27 27.19
CA ASP A 645 -1.36 -1.23 28.08
C ASP A 645 -1.33 0.15 27.42
N VAL A 646 -2.07 1.09 28.02
CA VAL A 646 -1.99 2.53 27.72
C VAL A 646 -0.77 3.19 28.38
N PHE A 647 -0.03 3.95 27.58
CA PHE A 647 1.13 4.76 27.95
C PHE A 647 0.85 6.23 27.65
N VAL A 648 1.57 7.10 28.33
CA VAL A 648 1.47 8.56 28.21
C VAL A 648 2.84 9.20 27.99
N ASP A 649 2.89 10.27 27.21
CA ASP A 649 4.13 11.00 26.86
C ASP A 649 4.71 11.84 28.01
N ARG A 650 3.96 11.99 29.11
CA ARG A 650 4.31 12.81 30.27
C ARG A 650 3.61 12.33 31.53
N ARG A 651 4.11 12.76 32.69
CA ARG A 651 3.42 12.56 33.97
C ARG A 651 2.10 13.33 33.99
N LEU A 652 1.06 12.65 34.47
CA LEU A 652 -0.27 13.20 34.71
C LEU A 652 -0.40 13.67 36.16
N ASP A 653 -1.38 14.55 36.41
CA ASP A 653 -1.76 14.91 37.77
C ASP A 653 -2.33 13.68 38.49
N THR A 654 -1.85 13.40 39.70
CA THR A 654 -2.29 12.27 40.52
C THR A 654 -3.77 12.37 40.89
N ALA A 655 -4.34 13.58 40.95
CA ALA A 655 -5.76 13.78 41.22
C ALA A 655 -6.66 13.14 40.14
N LEU A 656 -6.18 12.99 38.90
CA LEU A 656 -6.95 12.37 37.82
C LEU A 656 -7.27 10.88 38.08
N LYS A 657 -6.51 10.20 38.95
CA LYS A 657 -6.78 8.81 39.34
C LYS A 657 -8.04 8.65 40.19
N GLU A 658 -8.52 9.73 40.81
CA GLU A 658 -9.78 9.73 41.57
C GLU A 658 -11.01 9.79 40.66
N ASP A 659 -10.83 10.10 39.36
CA ASP A 659 -11.92 10.05 38.38
C ASP A 659 -12.14 8.62 37.89
N PRO A 660 -13.28 7.99 38.23
CA PRO A 660 -13.54 6.58 37.90
C PRO A 660 -13.70 6.34 36.40
N VAL A 661 -14.08 7.36 35.62
CA VAL A 661 -14.19 7.25 34.15
C VAL A 661 -12.81 7.26 33.54
N LEU A 662 -11.95 8.21 33.92
CA LEU A 662 -10.57 8.26 33.41
C LEU A 662 -9.75 7.04 33.82
N LEU A 663 -9.98 6.53 35.03
CA LEU A 663 -9.34 5.31 35.50
C LEU A 663 -9.86 4.09 34.74
N GLY A 664 -11.18 3.95 34.58
CA GLY A 664 -11.80 2.84 33.83
C GLY A 664 -11.40 2.79 32.35
N GLU A 665 -11.18 3.94 31.71
CA GLU A 665 -10.65 4.07 30.34
C GLU A 665 -9.12 3.87 30.26
N CYS A 666 -8.47 3.49 31.37
CA CYS A 666 -7.02 3.32 31.49
C CYS A 666 -6.17 4.60 31.25
N LEU A 667 -6.79 5.78 31.15
CA LEU A 667 -6.12 7.04 30.82
C LEU A 667 -5.43 7.64 32.05
N ALA A 668 -6.14 7.78 33.18
CA ALA A 668 -5.55 8.29 34.42
C ALA A 668 -4.50 7.33 35.01
N GLY A 669 -4.66 6.03 34.71
CA GLY A 669 -3.74 4.97 35.08
C GLY A 669 -2.57 4.78 34.13
N ALA A 670 -2.46 5.52 33.02
CA ALA A 670 -1.48 5.25 31.97
C ALA A 670 -0.02 5.26 32.46
N HIS A 671 0.82 4.39 31.87
CA HIS A 671 2.25 4.33 32.22
C HIS A 671 3.04 5.46 31.57
N TYR A 672 3.81 6.21 32.36
CA TYR A 672 4.89 7.01 31.81
C TYR A 672 6.10 6.11 31.55
N GLN A 673 6.53 5.99 30.28
CA GLN A 673 7.48 4.97 29.84
C GLN A 673 8.80 4.98 30.66
N GLN A 674 9.30 6.16 31.01
CA GLN A 674 10.56 6.30 31.74
C GLN A 674 10.44 5.83 33.20
N ASP A 675 9.32 6.17 33.87
CA ASP A 675 9.07 5.75 35.25
C ASP A 675 8.89 4.23 35.33
N LEU A 676 8.17 3.65 34.36
CA LEU A 676 8.00 2.20 34.28
C LEU A 676 9.32 1.47 34.04
N SER A 677 10.14 1.97 33.10
CA SER A 677 11.44 1.36 32.79
C SER A 677 12.39 1.39 34.00
N ALA A 678 12.40 2.48 34.76
CA ALA A 678 13.20 2.59 35.98
C ALA A 678 12.73 1.60 37.05
N MET A 679 11.41 1.51 37.29
CA MET A 679 10.81 0.57 38.24
C MET A 679 11.09 -0.89 37.88
N MET A 680 10.96 -1.25 36.61
CA MET A 680 11.26 -2.60 36.12
C MET A 680 12.72 -2.97 36.36
N HIS A 681 13.65 -2.06 36.07
CA HIS A 681 15.08 -2.29 36.31
C HIS A 681 15.42 -2.46 37.80
N GLU A 682 14.78 -1.69 38.70
CA GLU A 682 14.92 -1.89 40.16
C GLU A 682 14.47 -3.28 40.62
N LEU A 683 13.46 -3.86 39.97
CA LEU A 683 12.89 -5.16 40.28
C LEU A 683 13.61 -6.33 39.60
N GLY A 684 14.73 -6.06 38.90
CA GLY A 684 15.55 -7.09 38.27
C GLY A 684 15.09 -7.48 36.86
N PHE A 685 14.16 -6.76 36.25
CA PHE A 685 13.84 -6.93 34.84
C PHE A 685 14.90 -6.29 33.94
N GLY A 686 15.10 -6.88 32.76
CA GLY A 686 15.97 -6.33 31.72
C GLY A 686 15.34 -5.15 30.96
N GLU A 687 15.92 -4.84 29.80
CA GLU A 687 15.42 -3.77 28.94
C GLU A 687 14.03 -4.09 28.38
N MET A 688 13.16 -3.09 28.42
CA MET A 688 11.79 -3.16 27.92
C MET A 688 11.77 -3.06 26.39
N GLN A 689 11.26 -4.09 25.72
CA GLN A 689 11.14 -4.14 24.25
C GLN A 689 9.70 -3.82 23.82
N VAL A 690 9.53 -2.74 23.06
CA VAL A 690 8.22 -2.39 22.48
C VAL A 690 8.02 -3.20 21.20
N LEU A 691 7.06 -4.12 21.23
CA LEU A 691 6.71 -4.98 20.10
C LEU A 691 5.70 -4.34 19.15
N ASN A 692 4.78 -3.53 19.68
CA ASN A 692 3.75 -2.84 18.91
C ASN A 692 3.40 -1.49 19.56
N ARG A 693 3.00 -0.51 18.74
CA ARG A 693 2.62 0.84 19.16
C ARG A 693 1.41 1.33 18.36
N LYS A 694 0.40 1.85 19.06
CA LYS A 694 -0.80 2.45 18.45
C LYS A 694 -1.18 3.73 19.18
N SER A 695 -1.35 4.84 18.46
CA SER A 695 -1.83 6.09 19.08
C SER A 695 -3.27 5.95 19.57
N ILE A 696 -3.60 6.56 20.72
CA ILE A 696 -4.96 6.65 21.27
C ILE A 696 -5.43 8.10 21.14
N GLU A 697 -6.52 8.31 20.40
CA GLU A 697 -7.15 9.62 20.28
C GLU A 697 -8.29 9.76 21.28
N VAL A 698 -8.20 10.79 22.12
CA VAL A 698 -9.26 11.16 23.07
C VAL A 698 -10.22 12.11 22.36
N ALA A 699 -11.28 11.54 21.77
CA ALA A 699 -12.25 12.29 20.96
C ALA A 699 -13.19 13.18 21.80
N ASP A 700 -13.42 12.83 23.06
CA ASP A 700 -14.27 13.62 23.96
C ASP A 700 -13.55 14.89 24.43
N GLY A 701 -14.13 16.05 24.07
CA GLY A 701 -13.54 17.36 24.39
C GLY A 701 -13.48 17.67 25.89
N HIS A 702 -14.37 17.10 26.71
CA HIS A 702 -14.34 17.27 28.17
C HIS A 702 -13.19 16.47 28.79
N ILE A 703 -13.06 15.20 28.39
CA ILE A 703 -11.93 14.34 28.81
C ILE A 703 -10.61 14.95 28.34
N ARG A 704 -10.55 15.43 27.08
CA ARG A 704 -9.36 16.09 26.53
C ARG A 704 -8.96 17.34 27.31
N ALA A 705 -9.93 18.13 27.77
CA ALA A 705 -9.66 19.32 28.58
C ALA A 705 -9.04 18.96 29.94
N GLN A 706 -9.49 17.87 30.58
CA GLN A 706 -8.93 17.40 31.85
C GLN A 706 -7.52 16.81 31.69
N LEU A 707 -7.25 16.07 30.61
CA LEU A 707 -5.95 15.45 30.32
C LEU A 707 -4.91 16.43 29.77
N GLY A 708 -5.34 17.62 29.34
CA GLY A 708 -4.46 18.67 28.83
C GLY A 708 -3.67 18.26 27.58
N PRO A 709 -2.39 18.65 27.45
CA PRO A 709 -1.58 18.39 26.26
C PRO A 709 -0.99 16.96 26.20
N ALA A 710 -1.41 16.06 27.11
CA ALA A 710 -0.90 14.70 27.16
C ALA A 710 -1.31 13.90 25.92
N ASN A 711 -0.37 13.10 25.41
CA ASN A 711 -0.62 12.18 24.30
C ASN A 711 -0.52 10.74 24.80
N PHE A 712 -1.44 9.90 24.31
CA PHE A 712 -1.61 8.53 24.78
C PHE A 712 -1.34 7.54 23.65
N GLU A 713 -0.72 6.42 23.99
CA GLU A 713 -0.41 5.33 23.07
C GLU A 713 -0.71 3.99 23.74
N SER A 714 -1.28 3.03 23.02
CA SER A 714 -1.29 1.62 23.43
C SER A 714 0.03 0.99 22.98
N LEU A 715 0.80 0.44 23.92
CA LEU A 715 2.02 -0.30 23.62
C LEU A 715 1.85 -1.76 24.00
N THR A 716 2.35 -2.66 23.14
CA THR A 716 2.60 -4.05 23.52
C THR A 716 4.08 -4.21 23.81
N VAL A 717 4.39 -4.72 25.00
CA VAL A 717 5.73 -4.75 25.57
C VAL A 717 6.11 -6.19 25.91
N LYS A 718 7.37 -6.52 25.65
CA LYS A 718 8.06 -7.70 26.16
C LYS A 718 9.19 -7.27 27.08
N VAL A 719 9.32 -7.91 28.22
CA VAL A 719 10.48 -7.76 29.10
C VAL A 719 10.85 -9.11 29.74
N LYS A 720 12.14 -9.36 29.89
CA LYS A 720 12.67 -10.60 30.46
C LYS A 720 13.15 -10.36 31.89
N LEU A 721 12.88 -11.28 32.81
CA LEU A 721 13.46 -11.24 34.14
C LEU A 721 14.96 -11.60 34.05
N GLY A 722 15.81 -10.80 34.70
CA GLY A 722 17.26 -11.02 34.77
C GLY A 722 17.61 -12.39 35.36
N VAL A 723 18.84 -12.84 35.10
CA VAL A 723 19.40 -14.09 35.67
C VAL A 723 19.84 -13.87 37.10
#